data_AF-A0A369GIW8-F1
#
_entry.id   AF-A0A369GIW8-F1
#
_cell.length_a   1.000
_cell.length_b   1.000
_cell.length_c   1.000
_cell.angle_alpha   90.00
_cell.angle_beta   90.00
_cell.angle_gamma   90.00
#
_symmetry.space_group_name_H-M   'P 1'
#
loop_
_entity.id
_entity.type
_entity.pdbx_description
1 polymer ?
#
loop_
_entity_poly.entity_id
_entity_poly.type
_entity_poly.pdbx_seq_one_letter_code
_entity_poly.pdbx_strand_id
1 'polypeptide(L)'
;MADPMLSTLCSVCHAAPPKYTCPGCQRRSCSLECVKDHKARSSCDGKRDETAYVPPSKLRTVNGLNHDYNFLQRLGMSKERAERILVDDSGLVSRDELKPETVQVPTYKKGRDGRTYRVFKERKKVASVQQNRSERLLERKLVRSGIEMLRAPKEMTRRKENRTTVSRRSGVIWWQVEWLTVRDEGESDVGLTTRLLSRVADDADLDDAYRLARFGKDRGREKGVEVREAPLANFRWGSGVDSSMESSMQEPSTGCWIDMDKDKDKNDDEKTSFHFLLGPPPTGSAATTKVTAVHPGETLRDVLPGTTVMEFPTIYVLRTGQELPLWLKLKLRDGTERPVKREVDDGGDEQRAKRVRFEELSDDDDKDDDDDDEGMEEEVVDKEDGVVEDEEAEEARRFRQHSSTLPHSERHAPRPTIMDDGPVPKLSDLLRHPEDLDKIPALKLEFSRKKGAVDSQLRTGLREQLDTTQAGMTGLGDGQKTVQLIKEEMINIDRLCSESQTMIRDFASINLVSQAHRNFGAVEAMRRDLESFSDRLLVVEDMLRQDDDDKENMPNLLPCHYELTQLRNMRDDATEQVQRLGEEADPGLATTLDDYFGRLDETIDWFDEHVGILAMNLISLVVSENNGLVVRFAVVMDAEERSDRRVLALQEALRDHQDMAARFRGITDGPKKVRGYKQKFVEAIRVSAEQQLEQARDEFLDDASRLDKAMKWYYNDLNAVKMGMTPLVPRRWNVTKTYADVYHGLMHDFLVGMIDDGETSSAHTLEIAGFPEKYYKKMAKLGFRPEDLTPHVIDNREAELVDGFRQLIVKFLDEWIDRILAQERRDLAERGTAEGSNLDQDEYGYFRTKNLVALWRMLREQVDAAANSERADVVEGVVDAMFLRLRGRQQAWQRMLEDEATAACEAATAAAGPADGFQALQDWLVATANDQIACVDDNEDEGRLGYLSSFRQKVESSVTAGYLERADDEVASLRDGYLDLSTWCINRFAQLIFAVDFKSVMPDFFTARWYGSATMKQISATFDEYVADYRQVLHHSLVDIFVEILADELLVRYLSCVRNRGAKFRRTDAFRDKIFADVATAFSFFASLPNPDVCHSIKQTWRVTEPFLALLDADRDSLPDAFADFKTAYWDLNISWVEAVLRARDDFDRAMLNSVLARGAQIELVRGPETIMGRVK
;
A
#
# COMPACT_ATOMS: atom_id res chain seq x y z
N MET A 1 68.80 -51.68 51.22
CA MET A 1 67.35 -51.94 51.44
C MET A 1 66.88 -52.84 50.30
N ALA A 2 65.81 -53.61 50.45
CA ALA A 2 65.33 -54.46 49.35
C ALA A 2 64.58 -53.62 48.31
N ASP A 3 64.92 -53.78 47.03
CA ASP A 3 64.22 -53.08 45.96
C ASP A 3 62.76 -53.54 45.86
N PRO A 4 61.79 -52.62 45.67
CA PRO A 4 60.39 -52.99 45.52
C PRO A 4 60.17 -53.81 44.25
N MET A 5 59.54 -54.98 44.38
CA MET A 5 59.25 -55.84 43.23
C MET A 5 58.41 -55.10 42.18
N LEU A 6 58.74 -55.31 40.90
CA LEU A 6 58.10 -54.65 39.75
C LEU A 6 56.57 -54.79 39.67
N SER A 7 55.98 -55.73 40.42
CA SER A 7 54.54 -55.95 40.57
C SER A 7 53.81 -54.95 41.49
N THR A 8 54.51 -54.22 42.36
CA THR A 8 53.91 -53.18 43.23
C THR A 8 53.94 -51.79 42.60
N LEU A 9 54.69 -51.62 41.51
CA LEU A 9 54.83 -50.39 40.74
C LEU A 9 53.84 -50.38 39.55
N CYS A 10 53.63 -49.22 38.96
CA CYS A 10 52.71 -49.06 37.83
C CYS A 10 53.15 -49.90 36.62
N SER A 11 52.19 -50.63 36.04
CA SER A 11 52.36 -51.51 34.86
C SER A 11 52.60 -50.79 33.51
N VAL A 12 53.09 -49.55 33.55
CA VAL A 12 53.34 -48.66 32.39
C VAL A 12 54.57 -47.79 32.63
N CYS A 13 54.58 -46.96 33.69
CA CYS A 13 55.73 -46.13 34.04
C CYS A 13 56.82 -46.88 34.82
N HIS A 14 56.46 -47.94 35.56
CA HIS A 14 57.30 -48.69 36.50
C HIS A 14 58.06 -47.86 37.58
N ALA A 15 57.99 -46.54 37.57
CA ALA A 15 58.72 -45.64 38.48
C ALA A 15 57.92 -45.23 39.73
N ALA A 16 56.59 -45.37 39.72
CA ALA A 16 55.72 -44.91 40.81
C ALA A 16 54.62 -45.94 41.14
N PRO A 17 54.15 -46.00 42.40
CA PRO A 17 53.03 -46.88 42.78
C PRO A 17 51.75 -46.49 42.03
N PRO A 18 50.91 -47.47 41.64
CA PRO A 18 49.73 -47.20 40.85
C PRO A 18 48.58 -46.63 41.69
N LYS A 19 48.01 -45.51 41.21
CA LYS A 19 46.84 -44.83 41.80
C LYS A 19 45.52 -45.27 41.16
N TYR A 20 45.54 -45.65 39.88
CA TYR A 20 44.36 -45.96 39.09
C TYR A 20 44.38 -47.41 38.58
N THR A 21 43.21 -48.01 38.37
CA THR A 21 43.06 -49.36 37.79
C THR A 21 42.07 -49.30 36.64
N CYS A 22 42.44 -49.82 35.46
CA CYS A 22 41.59 -49.82 34.27
C CYS A 22 40.43 -50.83 34.45
N PRO A 23 39.15 -50.43 34.30
CA PRO A 23 38.02 -51.32 34.60
C PRO A 23 37.80 -52.44 33.56
N GLY A 24 38.41 -52.33 32.37
CA GLY A 24 38.44 -53.39 31.36
C GLY A 24 39.55 -54.41 31.61
N CYS A 25 40.80 -54.01 31.36
CA CYS A 25 41.97 -54.91 31.43
C CYS A 25 42.63 -55.04 32.82
N GLN A 26 42.10 -54.39 33.85
CA GLN A 26 42.61 -54.40 35.24
C GLN A 26 44.07 -53.94 35.42
N ARG A 27 44.71 -53.36 34.39
CA ARG A 27 46.05 -52.75 34.49
C ARG A 27 46.07 -51.60 35.49
N ARG A 28 47.12 -51.57 36.31
CA ARG A 28 47.33 -50.58 37.39
C ARG A 28 48.32 -49.50 36.94
N SER A 29 47.93 -48.22 37.07
CA SER A 29 48.60 -47.06 36.44
C SER A 29 48.90 -45.91 37.43
N CYS A 30 50.04 -45.21 37.25
CA CYS A 30 50.54 -44.18 38.17
C CYS A 30 49.94 -42.77 37.90
N SER A 31 49.76 -42.41 36.63
CA SER A 31 49.29 -41.09 36.16
C SER A 31 48.24 -41.21 35.05
N LEU A 32 47.59 -40.10 34.69
CA LEU A 32 46.68 -40.02 33.55
C LEU A 32 47.37 -40.38 32.22
N GLU A 33 48.64 -40.02 32.07
CA GLU A 33 49.45 -40.38 30.90
C GLU A 33 49.57 -41.90 30.80
N CYS A 34 49.86 -42.59 31.91
CA CYS A 34 49.86 -44.06 31.95
C CYS A 34 48.48 -44.69 31.72
N VAL A 35 47.38 -43.97 31.99
CA VAL A 35 46.04 -44.38 31.58
C VAL A 35 45.90 -44.29 30.06
N LYS A 36 46.34 -43.20 29.43
CA LYS A 36 46.32 -43.05 27.95
C LYS A 36 47.26 -44.06 27.26
N ASP A 37 48.47 -44.22 27.76
CA ASP A 37 49.51 -45.06 27.17
C ASP A 37 49.15 -46.54 27.14
N HIS A 38 48.59 -47.12 28.21
CA HIS A 38 48.18 -48.53 28.13
C HIS A 38 46.96 -48.73 27.23
N LYS A 39 46.03 -47.78 27.16
CA LYS A 39 44.89 -47.85 26.22
C LYS A 39 45.39 -47.90 24.78
N ALA A 40 46.33 -47.03 24.42
CA ALA A 40 46.97 -47.05 23.10
C ALA A 40 47.80 -48.33 22.87
N ARG A 41 48.76 -48.63 23.76
CA ARG A 41 49.73 -49.74 23.60
C ARG A 41 49.11 -51.14 23.67
N SER A 42 47.95 -51.32 24.30
CA SER A 42 47.26 -52.61 24.36
C SER A 42 45.82 -52.58 23.83
N SER A 43 45.50 -51.63 22.94
CA SER A 43 44.19 -51.48 22.26
C SER A 43 42.98 -51.64 23.20
N CYS A 44 43.10 -51.13 24.43
CA CYS A 44 42.09 -51.30 25.46
C CYS A 44 41.15 -50.11 25.46
N ASP A 45 39.87 -50.36 25.17
CA ASP A 45 38.80 -49.37 25.27
C ASP A 45 38.69 -48.76 26.69
N GLY A 46 39.03 -49.57 27.70
CA GLY A 46 38.87 -49.28 29.12
C GLY A 46 37.41 -49.16 29.54
N LYS A 47 36.50 -49.83 28.83
CA LYS A 47 35.16 -50.14 29.35
C LYS A 47 35.23 -51.50 30.07
N ARG A 48 34.24 -51.79 30.91
CA ARG A 48 34.12 -53.10 31.55
C ARG A 48 33.25 -53.98 30.64
N ASP A 49 33.65 -55.23 30.46
CA ASP A 49 32.77 -56.22 29.81
C ASP A 49 31.61 -56.55 30.76
N GLU A 50 30.41 -56.10 30.38
CA GLU A 50 29.16 -56.29 31.12
C GLU A 50 28.53 -57.68 30.85
N THR A 51 29.09 -58.45 29.90
CA THR A 51 28.68 -59.84 29.57
C THR A 51 29.56 -60.92 30.22
N ALA A 52 30.67 -60.54 30.86
CA ALA A 52 31.62 -61.46 31.46
C ALA A 52 30.99 -62.37 32.54
N TYR A 53 31.17 -63.69 32.41
CA TYR A 53 30.51 -64.69 33.26
C TYR A 53 30.75 -64.50 34.77
N VAL A 54 29.67 -64.17 35.49
CA VAL A 54 29.65 -64.09 36.96
C VAL A 54 29.02 -65.37 37.53
N PRO A 55 29.68 -66.09 38.47
CA PRO A 55 29.09 -67.26 39.12
C PRO A 55 27.75 -66.94 39.84
N PRO A 56 26.74 -67.83 39.79
CA PRO A 56 25.43 -67.58 40.39
C PRO A 56 25.45 -67.23 41.89
N SER A 57 26.47 -67.68 42.63
CA SER A 57 26.69 -67.35 44.05
C SER A 57 27.12 -65.90 44.29
N LYS A 58 27.63 -65.19 43.28
CA LYS A 58 27.95 -63.75 43.35
C LYS A 58 26.81 -62.87 42.81
N LEU A 59 26.08 -63.34 41.79
CA LEU A 59 24.89 -62.66 41.28
C LEU A 59 23.80 -62.52 42.35
N ARG A 60 23.59 -63.54 43.18
CA ARG A 60 22.64 -63.52 44.32
C ARG A 60 23.17 -62.74 45.54
N THR A 61 23.70 -61.54 45.31
CA THR A 61 24.13 -60.59 46.35
C THR A 61 23.68 -59.17 45.98
N VAL A 62 23.63 -58.26 46.96
CA VAL A 62 23.26 -56.85 46.72
C VAL A 62 24.14 -56.20 45.65
N ASN A 63 25.42 -56.57 45.56
CA ASN A 63 26.34 -56.06 44.53
C ASN A 63 26.06 -56.61 43.12
N GLY A 64 25.42 -57.78 43.00
CA GLY A 64 24.91 -58.30 41.72
C GLY A 64 23.63 -57.59 41.30
N LEU A 65 22.68 -57.45 42.24
CA LEU A 65 21.43 -56.70 42.02
C LEU A 65 21.69 -55.23 41.62
N ASN A 66 22.65 -54.57 42.28
CA ASN A 66 23.06 -53.20 41.93
C ASN A 66 23.81 -53.14 40.58
N HIS A 67 24.54 -54.18 40.18
CA HIS A 67 25.17 -54.23 38.86
C HIS A 67 24.11 -54.22 37.76
N ASP A 68 23.14 -55.12 37.87
CA ASP A 68 22.11 -55.30 36.85
C ASP A 68 21.12 -54.12 36.82
N TYR A 69 20.81 -53.52 37.98
CA TYR A 69 20.05 -52.27 38.06
C TYR A 69 20.76 -51.11 37.34
N ASN A 70 22.06 -50.89 37.61
CA ASN A 70 22.82 -49.82 36.94
C ASN A 70 22.95 -50.05 35.43
N PHE A 71 23.03 -51.31 34.99
CA PHE A 71 23.03 -51.68 33.57
C PHE A 71 21.69 -51.37 32.89
N LEU A 72 20.57 -51.82 33.47
CA LEU A 72 19.22 -51.54 32.95
C LEU A 72 18.88 -50.04 32.98
N GLN A 73 19.29 -49.31 34.02
CA GLN A 73 19.09 -47.86 34.10
C GLN A 73 19.88 -47.13 33.01
N ARG A 74 21.13 -47.54 32.72
CA ARG A 74 21.93 -46.99 31.60
C ARG A 74 21.29 -47.29 30.25
N LEU A 75 20.77 -48.49 30.02
CA LEU A 75 20.07 -48.83 28.79
C LEU A 75 18.80 -47.99 28.60
N GLY A 76 17.99 -47.84 29.65
CA GLY A 76 16.80 -46.97 29.64
C GLY A 76 17.14 -45.52 29.31
N MET A 77 18.07 -44.92 30.06
CA MET A 77 18.56 -43.55 29.80
C MET A 77 19.20 -43.40 28.41
N SER A 78 19.87 -44.43 27.89
CA SER A 78 20.47 -44.41 26.54
C SER A 78 19.43 -44.52 25.44
N LYS A 79 18.35 -45.29 25.65
CA LYS A 79 17.20 -45.37 24.72
C LYS A 79 16.45 -44.05 24.69
N GLU A 80 16.09 -43.53 25.86
CA GLU A 80 15.40 -42.24 26.02
C GLU A 80 16.22 -41.10 25.41
N ARG A 81 17.54 -41.05 25.67
CA ARG A 81 18.44 -40.07 25.05
C ARG A 81 18.58 -40.26 23.53
N ALA A 82 18.55 -41.49 23.01
CA ALA A 82 18.63 -41.74 21.56
C ALA A 82 17.32 -41.37 20.85
N GLU A 83 16.16 -41.71 21.42
CA GLU A 83 14.85 -41.27 20.94
C GLU A 83 14.76 -39.74 20.97
N ARG A 84 15.08 -39.10 22.10
CA ARG A 84 15.07 -37.64 22.21
C ARG A 84 16.02 -37.00 21.22
N ILE A 85 17.26 -37.48 21.07
CA ILE A 85 18.21 -36.92 20.10
C ILE A 85 17.67 -37.02 18.66
N LEU A 86 17.05 -38.13 18.27
CA LEU A 86 16.62 -38.36 16.88
C LEU A 86 15.25 -37.76 16.54
N VAL A 87 14.36 -37.60 17.52
CA VAL A 87 12.97 -37.13 17.35
C VAL A 87 12.79 -35.69 17.80
N ASP A 88 13.35 -35.31 18.96
CA ASP A 88 13.06 -34.03 19.61
C ASP A 88 14.24 -33.02 19.44
N ASP A 89 15.49 -33.43 19.69
CA ASP A 89 16.67 -32.55 19.56
C ASP A 89 17.11 -32.38 18.08
N SER A 90 16.82 -33.36 17.19
CA SER A 90 17.23 -33.34 15.77
C SER A 90 16.13 -33.65 14.75
N GLY A 91 14.96 -34.16 15.17
CA GLY A 91 13.78 -34.50 14.34
C GLY A 91 14.02 -35.18 12.97
N LEU A 92 15.08 -35.98 12.85
CA LEU A 92 15.45 -36.64 11.59
C LEU A 92 14.45 -37.75 11.20
N VAL A 93 13.74 -38.31 12.19
CA VAL A 93 12.80 -39.44 12.07
C VAL A 93 11.55 -39.12 12.89
N SER A 94 10.37 -39.40 12.36
CA SER A 94 9.11 -39.22 13.09
C SER A 94 8.92 -40.30 14.16
N ARG A 95 8.26 -39.95 15.27
CA ARG A 95 7.92 -40.89 16.36
C ARG A 95 7.00 -42.05 15.91
N ASP A 96 6.35 -41.96 14.76
CA ASP A 96 5.63 -43.08 14.12
C ASP A 96 6.53 -44.00 13.26
N GLU A 97 7.62 -43.48 12.70
CA GLU A 97 8.57 -44.22 11.84
C GLU A 97 9.51 -45.14 12.65
N LEU A 98 9.61 -44.88 13.96
CA LEU A 98 10.31 -45.71 14.96
C LEU A 98 9.48 -46.91 15.45
N LYS A 99 8.15 -46.90 15.30
CA LYS A 99 7.29 -47.99 15.80
C LYS A 99 7.51 -49.27 14.97
N PRO A 100 7.48 -50.47 15.57
CA PRO A 100 7.69 -51.72 14.84
C PRO A 100 6.60 -51.92 13.78
N GLU A 101 7.00 -52.25 12.55
CA GLU A 101 6.12 -52.25 11.38
C GLU A 101 5.00 -53.32 11.45
N THR A 102 5.20 -54.34 12.28
CA THR A 102 4.29 -55.47 12.52
C THR A 102 3.75 -55.46 13.95
N VAL A 103 2.44 -55.29 14.10
CA VAL A 103 1.74 -55.46 15.38
C VAL A 103 1.07 -56.84 15.42
N GLN A 104 1.20 -57.55 16.54
CA GLN A 104 0.55 -58.85 16.76
C GLN A 104 -0.92 -58.64 17.18
N VAL A 105 -1.84 -58.68 16.22
CA VAL A 105 -3.27 -58.53 16.50
C VAL A 105 -3.85 -59.88 16.93
N PRO A 106 -4.53 -59.99 18.08
CA PRO A 106 -5.22 -61.21 18.48
C PRO A 106 -6.46 -61.45 17.62
N THR A 107 -6.56 -62.63 16.99
CA THR A 107 -7.75 -63.06 16.26
C THR A 107 -8.22 -64.42 16.75
N TYR A 108 -9.53 -64.58 16.95
CA TYR A 108 -10.09 -65.81 17.48
C TYR A 108 -10.41 -66.79 16.35
N LYS A 109 -9.98 -68.05 16.48
CA LYS A 109 -10.33 -69.15 15.57
C LYS A 109 -11.20 -70.17 16.27
N LYS A 110 -12.25 -70.63 15.59
CA LYS A 110 -13.11 -71.73 16.05
C LYS A 110 -12.48 -73.06 15.63
N GLY A 111 -12.22 -73.96 16.59
CA GLY A 111 -11.75 -75.31 16.34
C GLY A 111 -12.83 -76.21 15.74
N ARG A 112 -12.44 -77.43 15.32
CA ARG A 112 -13.40 -78.40 14.76
C ARG A 112 -14.46 -78.83 15.77
N ASP A 113 -14.16 -78.73 17.05
CA ASP A 113 -15.03 -79.01 18.20
C ASP A 113 -15.78 -77.76 18.72
N GLY A 114 -15.95 -76.74 17.87
CA GLY A 114 -16.82 -75.58 18.11
C GLY A 114 -16.31 -74.50 19.07
N ARG A 115 -15.27 -74.77 19.87
CA ARG A 115 -14.69 -73.77 20.80
C ARG A 115 -13.74 -72.80 20.09
N THR A 116 -13.78 -71.52 20.48
CA THR A 116 -12.84 -70.48 20.02
C THR A 116 -11.56 -70.46 20.85
N TYR A 117 -10.43 -70.18 20.20
CA TYR A 117 -9.14 -69.91 20.86
C TYR A 117 -8.43 -68.71 20.21
N ARG A 118 -7.70 -67.93 21.03
CA ARG A 118 -6.99 -66.71 20.65
C ARG A 118 -5.69 -67.07 19.91
N VAL A 119 -5.52 -66.57 18.69
CA VAL A 119 -4.32 -66.77 17.87
C VAL A 119 -3.81 -65.40 17.41
N PHE A 120 -2.56 -65.08 17.72
CA PHE A 120 -1.95 -63.84 17.26
C PHE A 120 -1.60 -63.93 15.78
N LYS A 121 -1.78 -62.82 15.07
CA LYS A 121 -1.42 -62.69 13.66
C LYS A 121 -0.71 -61.36 13.44
N GLU A 122 0.43 -61.44 12.77
CA GLU A 122 1.17 -60.28 12.33
C GLU A 122 0.51 -59.66 11.09
N ARG A 123 0.40 -58.33 11.09
CA ARG A 123 0.05 -57.50 9.93
C ARG A 123 1.02 -56.34 9.87
N LYS A 124 1.56 -56.05 8.68
CA LYS A 124 2.23 -54.77 8.41
C LYS A 124 1.21 -53.63 8.43
N LYS A 125 1.54 -52.51 9.09
CA LYS A 125 0.83 -51.24 8.87
C LYS A 125 1.23 -50.66 7.51
N VAL A 126 0.26 -50.22 6.72
CA VAL A 126 0.54 -49.39 5.53
C VAL A 126 0.57 -47.94 5.99
N ALA A 127 1.70 -47.25 5.78
CA ALA A 127 1.85 -45.85 6.17
C ALA A 127 1.10 -44.93 5.18
N SER A 128 -0.04 -44.40 5.60
CA SER A 128 -0.83 -43.42 4.84
C SER A 128 -0.24 -42.01 4.96
N VAL A 129 0.91 -41.77 4.34
CA VAL A 129 1.49 -40.43 4.25
C VAL A 129 0.59 -39.56 3.36
N GLN A 130 -0.17 -38.65 3.96
CA GLN A 130 -0.99 -37.68 3.26
C GLN A 130 -0.12 -36.63 2.55
N GLN A 131 0.36 -36.95 1.35
CA GLN A 131 1.01 -35.97 0.47
C GLN A 131 0.01 -34.86 0.08
N ASN A 132 0.38 -33.61 0.32
CA ASN A 132 -0.42 -32.46 -0.07
C ASN A 132 -0.65 -32.40 -1.60
N ARG A 133 -1.87 -32.02 -2.01
CA ARG A 133 -2.27 -31.98 -3.44
C ARG A 133 -1.37 -31.08 -4.30
N SER A 134 -0.76 -30.06 -3.69
CA SER A 134 0.25 -29.17 -4.30
C SER A 134 1.58 -29.86 -4.58
N GLU A 135 2.11 -30.65 -3.64
CA GLU A 135 3.36 -31.41 -3.83
C GLU A 135 3.25 -32.41 -4.97
N ARG A 136 2.12 -33.12 -5.06
CA ARG A 136 1.85 -34.10 -6.12
C ARG A 136 1.70 -33.44 -7.50
N LEU A 137 1.45 -32.13 -7.57
CA LEU A 137 1.48 -31.33 -8.79
C LEU A 137 2.89 -30.84 -9.13
N LEU A 138 3.67 -30.41 -8.13
CA LEU A 138 5.09 -30.07 -8.28
C LEU A 138 5.90 -31.27 -8.79
N GLU A 139 5.79 -32.41 -8.12
CA GLU A 139 6.45 -33.68 -8.47
C GLU A 139 6.14 -34.10 -9.92
N ARG A 140 4.86 -34.08 -10.31
CA ARG A 140 4.43 -34.34 -11.70
C ARG A 140 4.99 -33.33 -12.71
N LYS A 141 5.15 -32.04 -12.35
CA LYS A 141 5.73 -31.03 -13.25
C LYS A 141 7.25 -31.23 -13.38
N LEU A 142 7.97 -31.45 -12.27
CA LEU A 142 9.41 -31.70 -12.26
C LEU A 142 9.79 -32.92 -13.12
N VAL A 143 9.07 -34.03 -12.95
CA VAL A 143 9.25 -35.25 -13.77
C VAL A 143 8.97 -34.95 -15.26
N ARG A 144 7.94 -34.16 -15.59
CA ARG A 144 7.64 -33.75 -16.97
C ARG A 144 8.70 -32.80 -17.55
N SER A 145 9.38 -32.02 -16.72
CA SER A 145 10.48 -31.13 -17.10
C SER A 145 11.86 -31.80 -17.04
N GLY A 146 11.95 -33.09 -16.71
CA GLY A 146 13.22 -33.83 -16.61
C GLY A 146 14.13 -33.35 -15.47
N ILE A 147 13.56 -32.86 -14.36
CA ILE A 147 14.30 -32.37 -13.19
C ILE A 147 14.13 -33.38 -12.04
N GLU A 148 15.23 -33.91 -11.52
CA GLU A 148 15.21 -34.82 -10.37
C GLU A 148 15.44 -34.04 -9.06
N MET A 149 14.39 -33.91 -8.25
CA MET A 149 14.46 -33.20 -6.96
C MET A 149 14.70 -34.19 -5.81
N LEU A 150 15.90 -34.15 -5.25
CA LEU A 150 16.29 -34.93 -4.07
C LEU A 150 15.90 -34.16 -2.80
N ARG A 151 15.04 -34.76 -1.97
CA ARG A 151 14.59 -34.16 -0.69
C ARG A 151 15.51 -34.55 0.47
N ALA A 152 15.80 -33.61 1.34
CA ALA A 152 16.55 -33.82 2.58
C ALA A 152 15.64 -34.31 3.74
N PRO A 153 16.20 -34.80 4.87
CA PRO A 153 15.43 -35.07 6.09
C PRO A 153 14.69 -33.83 6.60
N LYS A 154 13.55 -34.01 7.28
CA LYS A 154 12.60 -32.95 7.67
C LYS A 154 13.29 -31.73 8.31
N GLU A 155 14.14 -31.97 9.29
CA GLU A 155 14.74 -30.90 10.09
C GLU A 155 16.02 -30.27 9.52
N MET A 156 16.57 -30.78 8.41
CA MET A 156 17.74 -30.16 7.81
C MET A 156 17.42 -28.76 7.29
N THR A 157 18.31 -27.79 7.55
CA THR A 157 18.11 -26.36 7.28
C THR A 157 17.58 -26.08 5.88
N ARG A 158 18.17 -26.74 4.87
CA ARG A 158 17.77 -26.60 3.46
C ARG A 158 16.32 -27.03 3.17
N ARG A 159 15.77 -27.97 3.93
CA ARG A 159 14.36 -28.37 3.79
C ARG A 159 13.42 -27.39 4.49
N LYS A 160 13.82 -26.82 5.64
CA LYS A 160 13.09 -25.71 6.30
C LYS A 160 13.09 -24.43 5.45
N GLU A 161 14.16 -24.20 4.70
CA GLU A 161 14.33 -23.07 3.78
C GLU A 161 13.58 -23.27 2.44
N ASN A 162 13.16 -24.48 2.07
CA ASN A 162 12.58 -24.74 0.75
C ASN A 162 11.14 -24.22 0.64
N ARG A 163 10.93 -23.20 -0.20
CA ARG A 163 9.62 -22.62 -0.52
C ARG A 163 9.20 -22.83 -1.98
N THR A 164 9.83 -23.80 -2.67
CA THR A 164 9.59 -24.10 -4.08
C THR A 164 8.16 -24.60 -4.33
N THR A 165 7.43 -23.98 -5.27
CA THR A 165 5.97 -24.18 -5.46
C THR A 165 5.56 -24.02 -6.93
N VAL A 166 4.39 -24.55 -7.33
CA VAL A 166 3.84 -24.39 -8.69
C VAL A 166 2.57 -23.55 -8.69
N SER A 167 2.50 -22.55 -9.56
CA SER A 167 1.31 -21.73 -9.80
C SER A 167 0.21 -22.55 -10.49
N ARG A 168 -1.00 -22.54 -9.91
CA ARG A 168 -2.15 -23.32 -10.42
C ARG A 168 -2.82 -22.71 -11.66
N ARG A 169 -2.66 -21.40 -11.92
CA ARG A 169 -3.23 -20.70 -13.09
C ARG A 169 -2.22 -20.61 -14.24
N SER A 170 -1.02 -20.10 -13.97
CA SER A 170 0.01 -19.88 -15.01
C SER A 170 0.93 -21.08 -15.26
N GLY A 171 0.91 -22.11 -14.41
CA GLY A 171 1.72 -23.31 -14.60
C GLY A 171 3.23 -23.10 -14.41
N VAL A 172 3.68 -21.96 -13.87
CA VAL A 172 5.09 -21.62 -13.58
C VAL A 172 5.58 -22.24 -12.25
N ILE A 173 6.83 -22.71 -12.17
CA ILE A 173 7.51 -23.02 -10.89
C ILE A 173 8.08 -21.72 -10.32
N TRP A 174 7.78 -21.45 -9.06
CA TRP A 174 8.52 -20.49 -8.23
C TRP A 174 9.58 -21.27 -7.46
N TRP A 175 10.85 -21.07 -7.82
CA TRP A 175 11.99 -21.69 -7.17
C TRP A 175 12.43 -20.86 -5.96
N GLN A 176 12.81 -21.54 -4.88
CA GLN A 176 13.79 -20.98 -3.96
C GLN A 176 15.17 -21.03 -4.67
N VAL A 177 16.04 -20.04 -4.47
CA VAL A 177 17.39 -20.00 -5.05
C VAL A 177 18.39 -19.57 -3.99
N GLU A 178 19.53 -20.25 -3.93
CA GLU A 178 20.65 -19.92 -3.05
C GLU A 178 21.79 -19.31 -3.87
N TRP A 179 22.18 -18.08 -3.55
CA TRP A 179 23.32 -17.39 -4.16
C TRP A 179 24.50 -17.38 -3.20
N LEU A 180 25.69 -17.71 -3.70
CA LEU A 180 26.93 -17.81 -2.92
C LEU A 180 28.01 -16.92 -3.54
N THR A 181 28.38 -15.83 -2.85
CA THR A 181 29.43 -14.91 -3.31
C THR A 181 30.81 -15.34 -2.79
N VAL A 182 31.84 -15.15 -3.61
CA VAL A 182 33.23 -15.48 -3.26
C VAL A 182 34.11 -14.24 -3.44
N ARG A 183 34.98 -13.94 -2.46
CA ARG A 183 36.02 -12.89 -2.56
C ARG A 183 37.33 -13.44 -3.15
N ASP A 184 38.21 -12.53 -3.54
CA ASP A 184 39.58 -12.83 -3.96
C ASP A 184 40.46 -13.35 -2.81
N GLU A 185 41.45 -14.17 -3.14
CA GLU A 185 42.36 -14.86 -2.19
C GLU A 185 43.41 -13.92 -1.53
N GLY A 186 43.14 -12.62 -1.47
CA GLY A 186 44.05 -11.57 -0.95
C GLY A 186 43.78 -11.08 0.46
N GLU A 187 42.59 -11.35 1.04
CA GLU A 187 42.24 -11.03 2.43
C GLU A 187 42.41 -12.26 3.34
N SER A 188 42.86 -12.06 4.57
CA SER A 188 43.48 -13.10 5.40
C SER A 188 42.49 -14.00 6.18
N ASP A 189 41.37 -14.41 5.58
CA ASP A 189 40.50 -15.45 6.14
C ASP A 189 39.79 -16.24 5.03
N VAL A 190 39.90 -17.57 5.04
CA VAL A 190 39.52 -18.43 3.91
C VAL A 190 38.05 -18.88 4.04
N GLY A 191 37.14 -18.18 3.36
CA GLY A 191 35.73 -18.56 3.30
C GLY A 191 34.89 -17.79 2.28
N LEU A 192 33.72 -18.33 1.94
CA LEU A 192 32.70 -17.60 1.18
C LEU A 192 32.10 -16.49 2.04
N THR A 193 31.89 -15.30 1.46
CA THR A 193 31.60 -14.09 2.24
C THR A 193 30.13 -13.66 2.26
N THR A 194 29.27 -14.26 1.43
CA THR A 194 27.82 -14.04 1.55
C THR A 194 27.03 -15.22 1.01
N ARG A 195 26.08 -15.69 1.81
CA ARG A 195 24.99 -16.61 1.41
C ARG A 195 23.69 -15.82 1.38
N LEU A 196 22.95 -15.90 0.29
CA LEU A 196 21.70 -15.18 0.06
C LEU A 196 20.63 -16.15 -0.45
N LEU A 197 19.38 -15.97 -0.03
CA LEU A 197 18.25 -16.79 -0.44
C LEU A 197 17.16 -15.90 -1.06
N SER A 198 16.68 -16.26 -2.26
CA SER A 198 15.61 -15.52 -2.95
C SER A 198 14.55 -16.45 -3.55
N ARG A 199 13.42 -15.88 -3.98
CA ARG A 199 12.32 -16.59 -4.65
C ARG A 199 12.16 -16.07 -6.08
N VAL A 200 12.35 -16.94 -7.06
CA VAL A 200 12.53 -16.59 -8.49
C VAL A 200 11.58 -17.44 -9.34
N ALA A 201 10.83 -16.83 -10.25
CA ALA A 201 10.03 -17.56 -11.23
C ALA A 201 10.92 -18.31 -12.23
N ASP A 202 10.48 -19.47 -12.74
CA ASP A 202 11.29 -20.26 -13.67
C ASP A 202 11.60 -19.52 -15.00
N ASP A 203 10.86 -18.48 -15.35
CA ASP A 203 11.06 -17.59 -16.51
C ASP A 203 11.73 -16.24 -16.24
N ALA A 204 12.26 -15.97 -15.04
CA ALA A 204 13.01 -14.74 -14.77
C ALA A 204 14.51 -14.86 -15.13
N ASP A 205 15.11 -13.77 -15.64
CA ASP A 205 16.54 -13.67 -15.97
C ASP A 205 17.41 -13.66 -14.72
N LEU A 206 18.48 -14.46 -14.70
CA LEU A 206 19.31 -14.69 -13.52
C LEU A 206 20.07 -13.45 -13.03
N ASP A 207 20.55 -12.60 -13.94
CA ASP A 207 21.32 -11.40 -13.60
C ASP A 207 20.45 -10.30 -12.96
N ASP A 208 19.25 -10.08 -13.52
CA ASP A 208 18.24 -9.21 -12.90
C ASP A 208 17.78 -9.79 -11.55
N ALA A 209 17.52 -11.10 -11.48
CA ALA A 209 17.11 -11.76 -10.23
C ALA A 209 18.19 -11.66 -9.13
N TYR A 210 19.47 -11.76 -9.47
CA TYR A 210 20.57 -11.58 -8.52
C TYR A 210 20.76 -10.11 -8.12
N ARG A 211 20.69 -9.16 -9.06
CA ARG A 211 20.76 -7.72 -8.71
C ARG A 211 19.60 -7.31 -7.81
N LEU A 212 18.38 -7.73 -8.13
CA LEU A 212 17.20 -7.52 -7.28
C LEU A 212 17.40 -8.15 -5.89
N ALA A 213 17.91 -9.37 -5.80
CA ALA A 213 18.14 -10.03 -4.51
C ALA A 213 19.28 -9.40 -3.67
N ARG A 214 20.34 -8.85 -4.30
CA ARG A 214 21.52 -8.31 -3.61
C ARG A 214 21.47 -6.81 -3.34
N PHE A 215 20.84 -6.03 -4.22
CA PHE A 215 20.82 -4.57 -4.17
C PHE A 215 19.40 -3.97 -4.13
N GLY A 216 18.37 -4.76 -4.46
CA GLY A 216 16.98 -4.31 -4.50
C GLY A 216 16.36 -4.14 -3.12
N LYS A 217 16.54 -2.96 -2.51
CA LYS A 217 15.62 -2.48 -1.48
C LYS A 217 14.36 -1.89 -2.12
N ASP A 218 13.23 -2.10 -1.45
CA ASP A 218 12.00 -1.31 -1.58
C ASP A 218 11.38 -1.22 -2.99
N ARG A 219 11.31 -2.34 -3.73
CA ARG A 219 10.46 -2.44 -4.93
C ARG A 219 9.63 -3.73 -4.97
N GLY A 220 8.32 -3.57 -5.15
CA GLY A 220 7.37 -4.66 -5.23
C GLY A 220 7.30 -5.28 -6.63
N ARG A 221 7.44 -6.62 -6.70
CA ARG A 221 6.97 -7.53 -7.78
C ARG A 221 7.19 -7.11 -9.24
N GLU A 222 8.33 -6.50 -9.57
CA GLU A 222 8.77 -6.37 -10.96
C GLU A 222 9.39 -7.69 -11.47
N LYS A 223 9.27 -7.95 -12.79
CA LYS A 223 9.92 -9.06 -13.54
C LYS A 223 9.90 -10.48 -12.94
N GLY A 224 8.91 -10.84 -12.12
CA GLY A 224 8.73 -12.23 -11.64
C GLY A 224 9.73 -12.68 -10.56
N VAL A 225 10.27 -11.74 -9.79
CA VAL A 225 11.12 -12.02 -8.62
C VAL A 225 10.41 -11.54 -7.34
N GLU A 226 10.42 -12.36 -6.29
CA GLU A 226 9.84 -12.02 -4.99
C GLU A 226 10.94 -12.02 -3.91
N VAL A 227 11.47 -10.84 -3.59
CA VAL A 227 12.40 -10.66 -2.46
C VAL A 227 11.59 -10.48 -1.18
N ARG A 228 11.91 -11.27 -0.15
CA ARG A 228 11.38 -11.14 1.22
C ARG A 228 12.49 -11.52 2.19
N GLU A 229 12.85 -10.61 3.09
CA GLU A 229 13.94 -10.81 4.03
C GLU A 229 13.66 -11.97 5.02
N ALA A 230 14.75 -12.60 5.47
CA ALA A 230 14.78 -13.53 6.59
C ALA A 230 16.12 -13.31 7.34
N PRO A 231 16.13 -13.37 8.69
CA PRO A 231 17.34 -13.09 9.46
C PRO A 231 18.46 -14.10 9.19
N LEU A 232 19.70 -13.61 9.13
CA LEU A 232 20.88 -14.41 8.81
C LEU A 232 21.19 -15.42 9.92
N ALA A 233 21.14 -16.71 9.58
CA ALA A 233 21.73 -17.78 10.38
C ALA A 233 23.21 -17.96 9.98
N ASN A 234 24.14 -17.50 10.82
CA ASN A 234 25.57 -17.69 10.60
C ASN A 234 25.92 -19.19 10.61
N PHE A 235 26.51 -19.69 9.51
CA PHE A 235 26.89 -21.10 9.38
C PHE A 235 28.33 -21.22 8.86
N ARG A 236 29.29 -21.49 9.76
CA ARG A 236 30.73 -21.63 9.45
C ARG A 236 31.17 -23.07 9.69
N TRP A 237 31.85 -23.69 8.73
CA TRP A 237 32.18 -25.13 8.78
C TRP A 237 33.44 -25.43 9.63
N GLY A 238 33.23 -25.70 10.91
CA GLY A 238 33.85 -26.82 11.63
C GLY A 238 35.37 -26.82 11.89
N SER A 239 35.76 -26.34 13.07
CA SER A 239 36.68 -27.07 13.96
C SER A 239 36.12 -27.03 15.39
N GLY A 240 36.52 -27.97 16.25
CA GLY A 240 35.87 -28.21 17.54
C GLY A 240 36.41 -27.39 18.72
N VAL A 241 35.68 -27.50 19.85
CA VAL A 241 35.77 -26.72 21.11
C VAL A 241 35.00 -25.40 21.04
N ASP A 242 33.86 -25.34 21.76
CA ASP A 242 33.14 -24.09 22.02
C ASP A 242 34.00 -23.16 22.90
N SER A 243 34.53 -22.09 22.30
CA SER A 243 35.26 -21.05 23.03
C SER A 243 35.25 -19.71 22.26
N SER A 244 34.08 -19.09 22.14
CA SER A 244 33.93 -17.68 21.75
C SER A 244 32.57 -17.15 22.22
N MET A 245 32.41 -16.15 23.09
CA MET A 245 33.37 -15.38 23.90
C MET A 245 34.59 -14.80 23.18
N GLU A 246 34.38 -14.25 21.98
CA GLU A 246 35.28 -13.30 21.34
C GLU A 246 34.46 -12.38 20.41
N SER A 247 34.63 -11.06 20.38
CA SER A 247 35.20 -10.20 21.44
C SER A 247 34.73 -8.74 21.25
N SER A 248 33.57 -8.39 21.80
CA SER A 248 33.21 -6.98 22.04
C SER A 248 33.61 -6.66 23.47
N MET A 249 34.82 -6.13 23.67
CA MET A 249 35.26 -5.71 25.01
C MET A 249 34.76 -4.31 25.32
N GLN A 250 34.06 -4.19 26.45
CA GLN A 250 33.61 -2.93 27.02
C GLN A 250 34.77 -2.30 27.81
N GLU A 251 35.07 -1.02 27.58
CA GLU A 251 36.19 -0.38 28.28
C GLU A 251 35.82 -0.05 29.74
N PRO A 252 36.57 -0.53 30.77
CA PRO A 252 36.13 -0.49 32.16
C PRO A 252 35.92 0.91 32.77
N SER A 253 36.48 1.96 32.17
CA SER A 253 36.39 3.34 32.63
C SER A 253 35.32 4.19 31.94
N THR A 254 34.73 3.70 30.83
CA THR A 254 33.82 4.49 29.98
C THR A 254 32.53 3.76 29.62
N GLY A 255 32.46 2.43 29.81
CA GLY A 255 31.26 1.64 29.55
C GLY A 255 30.89 1.51 28.07
N CYS A 256 31.67 2.07 27.15
CA CYS A 256 31.43 1.97 25.72
C CYS A 256 31.88 0.62 25.15
N TRP A 257 31.13 0.15 24.15
CA TRP A 257 31.45 -1.04 23.35
C TRP A 257 32.17 -0.61 22.07
N ILE A 258 33.26 -1.29 21.72
CA ILE A 258 34.05 -1.02 20.50
C ILE A 258 33.66 -2.03 19.41
N ASP A 259 33.20 -1.52 18.25
CA ASP A 259 33.04 -2.28 17.01
C ASP A 259 34.21 -1.95 16.06
N MET A 260 34.96 -2.95 15.62
CA MET A 260 35.95 -2.85 14.54
C MET A 260 35.35 -3.35 13.22
N ASP A 261 34.55 -2.51 12.54
CA ASP A 261 34.44 -2.47 11.07
C ASP A 261 33.44 -1.39 10.61
N LYS A 262 33.96 -0.17 10.35
CA LYS A 262 33.29 0.87 9.54
C LYS A 262 34.33 1.75 8.84
N ASP A 263 34.69 1.37 7.62
CA ASP A 263 34.79 2.24 6.44
C ASP A 263 35.29 1.42 5.24
N LYS A 264 35.01 1.90 4.02
CA LYS A 264 35.06 1.19 2.71
C LYS A 264 33.87 0.25 2.46
N ASP A 265 33.26 0.20 1.27
CA ASP A 265 33.32 1.08 0.10
C ASP A 265 31.88 1.28 -0.43
N LYS A 266 31.62 2.41 -1.12
CA LYS A 266 30.25 2.74 -1.61
C LYS A 266 30.13 3.32 -3.03
N ASN A 267 31.23 3.50 -3.76
CA ASN A 267 31.22 4.27 -5.02
C ASN A 267 31.55 3.51 -6.32
N ASP A 268 32.00 2.25 -6.29
CA ASP A 268 32.49 1.55 -7.50
C ASP A 268 31.60 0.41 -8.05
N ASP A 269 30.67 -0.15 -7.26
CA ASP A 269 30.01 -1.42 -7.62
C ASP A 269 28.94 -1.32 -8.73
N GLU A 270 28.37 -0.15 -9.04
CA GLU A 270 27.25 0.02 -10.00
C GLU A 270 27.59 -0.38 -11.46
N LYS A 271 28.87 -0.58 -11.79
CA LYS A 271 29.33 -1.02 -13.13
C LYS A 271 29.92 -2.41 -13.15
N THR A 272 29.81 -3.16 -12.04
CA THR A 272 30.33 -4.54 -11.99
C THR A 272 29.42 -5.53 -12.70
N SER A 273 29.97 -6.25 -13.67
CA SER A 273 29.36 -7.45 -14.24
C SER A 273 29.69 -8.68 -13.38
N PHE A 274 28.79 -9.68 -13.42
CA PHE A 274 28.87 -10.89 -12.62
C PHE A 274 28.87 -12.14 -13.52
N HIS A 275 29.54 -13.19 -13.04
CA HIS A 275 29.52 -14.52 -13.66
C HIS A 275 28.83 -15.52 -12.72
N PHE A 276 27.86 -16.26 -13.26
CA PHE A 276 27.02 -17.20 -12.52
C PHE A 276 27.43 -18.65 -12.81
N LEU A 277 27.55 -19.46 -11.76
CA LEU A 277 27.92 -20.88 -11.87
C LEU A 277 26.94 -21.76 -11.07
N LEU A 278 26.10 -22.56 -11.73
CA LEU A 278 25.18 -23.49 -11.07
C LEU A 278 25.95 -24.70 -10.51
N GLY A 279 25.71 -25.08 -9.25
CA GLY A 279 26.41 -26.20 -8.61
C GLY A 279 25.59 -26.96 -7.56
N PRO A 280 26.13 -28.09 -7.05
CA PRO A 280 25.68 -28.67 -5.81
C PRO A 280 26.05 -27.76 -4.62
N PRO A 281 25.46 -27.95 -3.42
CA PRO A 281 25.88 -27.20 -2.23
C PRO A 281 27.34 -27.49 -1.84
N PRO A 282 27.97 -26.59 -1.07
CA PRO A 282 29.23 -26.90 -0.39
C PRO A 282 29.02 -27.98 0.69
N THR A 283 29.35 -29.22 0.36
CA THR A 283 29.53 -30.30 1.35
C THR A 283 30.99 -30.33 1.81
N GLY A 284 31.25 -30.12 3.10
CA GLY A 284 32.59 -29.95 3.69
C GLY A 284 33.52 -31.18 3.70
N SER A 285 33.38 -32.08 2.74
CA SER A 285 34.49 -32.91 2.26
C SER A 285 35.49 -32.03 1.49
N ALA A 286 36.79 -32.26 1.63
CA ALA A 286 37.85 -31.52 0.91
C ALA A 286 37.97 -31.91 -0.58
N ALA A 287 36.85 -32.01 -1.29
CA ALA A 287 36.76 -32.39 -2.70
C ALA A 287 36.36 -31.19 -3.57
N THR A 288 36.97 -31.05 -4.75
CA THR A 288 36.69 -29.95 -5.67
C THR A 288 35.24 -29.99 -6.18
N THR A 289 34.47 -28.92 -5.92
CA THR A 289 33.09 -28.77 -6.36
C THR A 289 33.05 -28.54 -7.88
N LYS A 290 32.26 -29.35 -8.61
CA LYS A 290 32.06 -29.19 -10.06
C LYS A 290 30.88 -28.25 -10.29
N VAL A 291 31.11 -27.13 -10.99
CA VAL A 291 30.10 -26.07 -11.20
C VAL A 291 29.96 -25.72 -12.68
N THR A 292 28.74 -25.46 -13.16
CA THR A 292 28.44 -25.25 -14.59
C THR A 292 28.21 -23.77 -14.86
N ALA A 293 28.91 -23.18 -15.83
CA ALA A 293 28.70 -21.77 -16.15
C ALA A 293 27.32 -21.49 -16.75
N VAL A 294 26.75 -20.36 -16.35
CA VAL A 294 25.43 -19.85 -16.77
C VAL A 294 25.59 -18.39 -17.20
N HIS A 295 24.99 -18.03 -18.33
CA HIS A 295 25.06 -16.68 -18.84
C HIS A 295 24.08 -15.76 -18.08
N PRO A 296 24.43 -14.48 -17.82
CA PRO A 296 23.58 -13.51 -17.13
C PRO A 296 22.10 -13.47 -17.58
N GLY A 297 21.85 -13.45 -18.90
CA GLY A 297 20.52 -13.43 -19.50
C GLY A 297 19.95 -14.81 -19.84
N GLU A 298 20.00 -15.76 -18.90
CA GLU A 298 19.32 -17.06 -19.02
C GLU A 298 18.35 -17.27 -17.84
N THR A 299 17.34 -18.12 -18.03
CA THR A 299 16.29 -18.37 -17.03
C THR A 299 16.31 -19.80 -16.49
N LEU A 300 15.86 -20.00 -15.26
CA LEU A 300 15.92 -21.30 -14.57
C LEU A 300 15.16 -22.43 -15.31
N ARG A 301 14.17 -22.09 -16.15
CA ARG A 301 13.44 -23.00 -17.03
C ARG A 301 14.33 -23.70 -18.06
N ASP A 302 15.49 -23.13 -18.41
CA ASP A 302 16.44 -23.70 -19.38
C ASP A 302 17.66 -24.36 -18.74
N VAL A 303 18.06 -23.89 -17.56
CA VAL A 303 19.32 -24.28 -16.91
C VAL A 303 19.14 -25.51 -16.01
N LEU A 304 17.92 -25.76 -15.52
CA LEU A 304 17.60 -26.87 -14.61
C LEU A 304 17.16 -28.21 -15.26
N PRO A 305 16.53 -28.27 -16.46
CA PRO A 305 16.21 -29.54 -17.12
C PRO A 305 17.43 -30.46 -17.26
N GLY A 306 17.28 -31.73 -16.90
CA GLY A 306 18.39 -32.70 -16.91
C GLY A 306 19.35 -32.59 -15.72
N THR A 307 19.07 -31.74 -14.72
CA THR A 307 19.89 -31.61 -13.51
C THR A 307 19.24 -32.25 -12.27
N THR A 308 20.09 -32.71 -11.34
CA THR A 308 19.69 -33.20 -10.02
C THR A 308 19.76 -32.07 -8.99
N VAL A 309 18.63 -31.71 -8.39
CA VAL A 309 18.50 -30.56 -7.47
C VAL A 309 18.22 -31.05 -6.05
N MET A 310 19.10 -30.71 -5.10
CA MET A 310 18.89 -30.99 -3.67
C MET A 310 17.97 -29.91 -3.07
N GLU A 311 16.69 -30.19 -2.87
CA GLU A 311 15.61 -29.26 -2.47
C GLU A 311 15.38 -28.04 -3.40
N PHE A 312 16.40 -27.23 -3.68
CA PHE A 312 16.39 -26.03 -4.53
C PHE A 312 17.79 -25.74 -5.12
N PRO A 313 17.96 -25.01 -6.24
CA PRO A 313 19.27 -24.75 -6.84
C PRO A 313 20.23 -23.87 -6.01
N THR A 314 21.55 -24.11 -6.15
CA THR A 314 22.66 -23.29 -5.62
C THR A 314 23.46 -22.67 -6.77
N ILE A 315 23.66 -21.35 -6.76
CA ILE A 315 24.37 -20.59 -7.79
C ILE A 315 25.52 -19.80 -7.13
N TYR A 316 26.75 -20.08 -7.55
CA TYR A 316 27.93 -19.32 -7.14
C TYR A 316 28.07 -18.08 -8.03
N VAL A 317 28.54 -16.96 -7.46
CA VAL A 317 28.68 -15.69 -8.17
C VAL A 317 30.07 -15.09 -7.95
N LEU A 318 30.73 -14.77 -9.06
CA LEU A 318 32.05 -14.12 -9.14
C LEU A 318 31.92 -12.74 -9.79
N ARG A 319 32.82 -11.80 -9.48
CA ARG A 319 32.97 -10.53 -10.22
C ARG A 319 33.66 -10.80 -11.56
N THR A 320 33.31 -10.07 -12.61
CA THR A 320 34.01 -10.17 -13.90
C THR A 320 35.47 -9.73 -13.78
N GLY A 321 36.39 -10.64 -14.15
CA GLY A 321 37.84 -10.50 -13.98
C GLY A 321 38.43 -11.30 -12.81
N GLN A 322 37.60 -11.87 -11.94
CA GLN A 322 38.03 -12.71 -10.81
C GLN A 322 38.49 -14.10 -11.29
N GLU A 323 39.60 -14.61 -10.76
CA GLU A 323 40.04 -15.99 -11.07
C GLU A 323 39.17 -17.03 -10.35
N LEU A 324 39.10 -18.24 -10.89
CA LEU A 324 38.33 -19.35 -10.31
C LEU A 324 39.07 -19.94 -9.10
N PRO A 325 38.51 -19.89 -7.88
CA PRO A 325 39.12 -20.46 -6.68
C PRO A 325 39.46 -21.94 -6.85
N LEU A 326 40.57 -22.39 -6.27
CA LEU A 326 41.13 -23.74 -6.51
C LEU A 326 40.19 -24.92 -6.15
N TRP A 327 39.13 -24.66 -5.39
CA TRP A 327 38.10 -25.65 -5.01
C TRP A 327 36.88 -25.68 -5.97
N LEU A 328 36.75 -24.75 -6.92
CA LEU A 328 35.69 -24.68 -7.94
C LEU A 328 36.21 -25.11 -9.32
N LYS A 329 35.91 -26.35 -9.75
CA LYS A 329 36.29 -26.87 -11.07
C LYS A 329 35.15 -26.64 -12.07
N LEU A 330 35.33 -25.71 -13.01
CA LEU A 330 34.30 -25.34 -13.99
C LEU A 330 34.02 -26.50 -14.98
N LYS A 331 32.76 -26.92 -15.05
CA LYS A 331 32.22 -27.92 -15.96
C LYS A 331 31.65 -27.21 -17.20
N LEU A 332 32.07 -27.62 -18.38
CA LEU A 332 31.46 -27.15 -19.62
C LEU A 332 29.97 -27.56 -19.67
N ARG A 333 29.14 -26.69 -20.24
CA ARG A 333 27.71 -26.95 -20.42
C ARG A 333 27.48 -27.51 -21.82
N ASP A 334 26.96 -28.73 -21.89
CA ASP A 334 26.56 -29.34 -23.16
C ASP A 334 25.38 -28.58 -23.73
N GLY A 335 25.50 -28.11 -24.97
CA GLY A 335 24.51 -27.24 -25.61
C GLY A 335 23.42 -28.03 -26.33
N THR A 336 22.18 -27.90 -25.86
CA THR A 336 20.97 -28.20 -26.65
C THR A 336 20.30 -26.88 -27.02
N GLU A 337 20.11 -26.62 -28.31
CA GLU A 337 19.51 -25.38 -28.81
C GLU A 337 18.05 -25.21 -28.35
N ARG A 338 17.68 -23.97 -27.98
CA ARG A 338 16.28 -23.54 -27.88
C ARG A 338 15.68 -23.36 -29.28
N PRO A 339 14.42 -23.76 -29.54
CA PRO A 339 13.74 -23.40 -30.77
C PRO A 339 13.46 -21.88 -30.80
N VAL A 340 14.00 -21.19 -31.79
CA VAL A 340 13.84 -19.73 -31.96
C VAL A 340 12.39 -19.41 -32.36
N LYS A 341 11.78 -18.45 -31.66
CA LYS A 341 10.48 -17.85 -32.02
C LYS A 341 10.72 -16.72 -33.04
N ARG A 342 9.86 -16.59 -34.04
CA ARG A 342 10.02 -15.60 -35.13
C ARG A 342 9.82 -14.16 -34.67
N GLU A 343 10.65 -13.29 -35.22
CA GLU A 343 10.57 -11.83 -35.39
C GLU A 343 11.19 -11.53 -36.77
N VAL A 344 10.83 -10.49 -37.56
CA VAL A 344 9.83 -9.41 -37.50
C VAL A 344 9.38 -9.11 -38.95
N ASP A 345 8.21 -8.50 -39.14
CA ASP A 345 7.75 -7.65 -40.27
C ASP A 345 6.31 -7.20 -39.88
N ASP A 346 5.78 -5.99 -40.07
CA ASP A 346 6.08 -4.83 -40.94
C ASP A 346 6.02 -5.14 -42.45
N GLY A 347 4.98 -4.76 -43.21
CA GLY A 347 3.77 -4.02 -42.87
C GLY A 347 2.85 -3.93 -44.11
N GLY A 348 1.92 -2.97 -44.16
CA GLY A 348 1.31 -2.54 -45.43
C GLY A 348 0.00 -3.22 -45.90
N ASP A 349 -1.11 -2.76 -45.30
CA ASP A 349 -2.33 -2.28 -46.00
C ASP A 349 -3.36 -3.18 -46.73
N GLU A 350 -4.57 -2.60 -46.84
CA GLU A 350 -5.59 -2.74 -47.89
C GLU A 350 -6.03 -4.14 -48.45
N GLN A 351 -7.16 -4.70 -47.95
CA GLN A 351 -8.50 -4.66 -48.62
C GLN A 351 -9.55 -5.75 -48.22
N ARG A 352 -10.64 -5.29 -47.60
CA ARG A 352 -12.06 -5.50 -47.96
C ARG A 352 -12.57 -6.85 -48.57
N ALA A 353 -12.83 -7.83 -47.69
CA ALA A 353 -14.10 -8.61 -47.54
C ALA A 353 -14.83 -9.38 -48.70
N LYS A 354 -15.26 -10.63 -48.39
CA LYS A 354 -16.54 -11.36 -48.70
C LYS A 354 -16.48 -12.75 -49.42
N ARG A 355 -17.15 -13.74 -48.77
CA ARG A 355 -17.84 -14.96 -49.32
C ARG A 355 -16.93 -16.05 -49.94
N VAL A 356 -17.28 -17.36 -50.01
CA VAL A 356 -18.53 -18.19 -49.92
C VAL A 356 -18.20 -19.43 -49.04
N ARG A 357 -19.03 -19.95 -48.09
CA ARG A 357 -20.10 -21.00 -48.17
C ARG A 357 -19.65 -22.34 -48.85
N PHE A 358 -20.10 -23.57 -48.52
CA PHE A 358 -21.16 -24.11 -47.62
C PHE A 358 -20.96 -25.64 -47.31
N GLU A 359 -21.98 -26.27 -46.69
CA GLU A 359 -22.26 -27.70 -46.39
C GLU A 359 -21.88 -28.15 -44.95
N GLU A 360 -22.77 -28.65 -44.07
CA GLU A 360 -23.80 -29.74 -44.10
C GLU A 360 -23.15 -31.16 -44.06
N LEU A 361 -23.48 -32.13 -43.18
CA LEU A 361 -24.55 -32.43 -42.19
C LEU A 361 -23.96 -33.32 -41.04
N SER A 362 -24.59 -33.67 -39.90
CA SER A 362 -25.70 -33.11 -39.08
C SER A 362 -25.87 -33.95 -37.77
N ASP A 363 -26.59 -33.40 -36.76
CA ASP A 363 -27.50 -34.08 -35.78
C ASP A 363 -26.93 -35.18 -34.82
N ASP A 364 -27.33 -35.37 -33.55
CA ASP A 364 -28.34 -34.80 -32.60
C ASP A 364 -27.83 -35.12 -31.15
N ASP A 365 -28.36 -34.62 -30.02
CA ASP A 365 -28.87 -33.29 -29.61
C ASP A 365 -28.95 -33.29 -28.04
N ASP A 366 -29.85 -32.52 -27.40
CA ASP A 366 -30.04 -32.33 -25.92
C ASP A 366 -28.89 -31.54 -25.24
N LYS A 367 -28.96 -30.23 -24.95
CA LYS A 367 -30.08 -29.27 -24.71
C LYS A 367 -30.96 -29.58 -23.50
N ASP A 368 -31.50 -28.62 -22.75
CA ASP A 368 -31.14 -27.23 -22.36
C ASP A 368 -31.66 -27.09 -20.88
N ASP A 369 -31.75 -25.98 -20.12
CA ASP A 369 -31.59 -24.52 -20.25
C ASP A 369 -30.94 -23.98 -18.94
N ASP A 370 -30.81 -22.65 -18.76
CA ASP A 370 -30.61 -21.95 -17.46
C ASP A 370 -31.94 -21.25 -17.05
N ASP A 371 -32.16 -20.98 -15.75
CA ASP A 371 -33.17 -20.00 -15.24
C ASP A 371 -32.88 -19.61 -13.76
N ASP A 372 -32.73 -18.30 -13.49
CA ASP A 372 -33.48 -17.42 -12.56
C ASP A 372 -34.09 -17.95 -11.22
N ASP A 373 -34.24 -17.18 -10.11
CA ASP A 373 -33.74 -15.85 -9.68
C ASP A 373 -34.02 -15.63 -8.14
N GLU A 374 -33.74 -14.43 -7.60
CA GLU A 374 -34.05 -13.81 -6.30
C GLU A 374 -35.07 -14.43 -5.30
N GLY A 375 -34.83 -14.21 -3.99
CA GLY A 375 -35.92 -13.89 -3.03
C GLY A 375 -35.93 -14.51 -1.61
N MET A 376 -35.79 -13.65 -0.58
CA MET A 376 -36.65 -13.47 0.63
C MET A 376 -37.65 -14.58 1.07
N GLU A 377 -37.94 -14.85 2.37
CA GLU A 377 -37.47 -14.29 3.67
C GLU A 377 -37.92 -15.20 4.87
N GLU A 378 -37.94 -14.64 6.09
CA GLU A 378 -38.63 -15.06 7.35
C GLU A 378 -38.06 -16.17 8.29
N GLU A 379 -37.46 -15.68 9.39
CA GLU A 379 -37.73 -15.96 10.82
C GLU A 379 -37.78 -17.39 11.44
N VAL A 380 -36.72 -17.67 12.22
CA VAL A 380 -36.72 -17.89 13.69
C VAL A 380 -38.01 -18.42 14.38
N VAL A 381 -37.93 -19.63 14.96
CA VAL A 381 -38.48 -19.96 16.31
C VAL A 381 -37.58 -21.02 16.99
N ASP A 382 -37.27 -20.86 18.27
CA ASP A 382 -36.48 -21.81 19.08
C ASP A 382 -37.24 -23.10 19.46
N LYS A 383 -36.52 -24.23 19.62
CA LYS A 383 -36.24 -24.81 20.97
C LYS A 383 -35.37 -26.07 21.02
N GLU A 384 -34.32 -25.96 21.82
CA GLU A 384 -33.84 -26.82 22.94
C GLU A 384 -34.16 -28.33 23.03
N ASP A 385 -33.21 -29.03 23.67
CA ASP A 385 -33.28 -30.33 24.34
C ASP A 385 -33.54 -31.64 23.55
N GLY A 386 -32.43 -32.36 23.28
CA GLY A 386 -31.98 -33.27 24.34
C GLY A 386 -31.59 -34.72 24.00
N VAL A 387 -30.34 -35.08 24.35
CA VAL A 387 -30.00 -36.24 25.21
C VAL A 387 -30.11 -37.68 24.62
N VAL A 388 -28.92 -38.21 24.22
CA VAL A 388 -28.30 -39.49 24.69
C VAL A 388 -28.60 -40.86 23.98
N GLU A 389 -27.49 -41.60 23.71
CA GLU A 389 -27.31 -43.08 23.54
C GLU A 389 -28.06 -43.83 22.39
N ASP A 390 -27.54 -44.90 21.76
CA ASP A 390 -26.17 -45.48 21.67
C ASP A 390 -26.05 -46.43 20.43
N GLU A 391 -24.88 -47.08 20.21
CA GLU A 391 -24.59 -48.43 19.62
C GLU A 391 -25.45 -49.03 18.45
N GLU A 392 -24.98 -49.86 17.50
CA GLU A 392 -23.67 -50.32 16.96
C GLU A 392 -23.90 -51.08 15.61
N ALA A 393 -22.84 -51.63 14.98
CA ALA A 393 -22.87 -52.76 14.02
C ALA A 393 -23.54 -52.59 12.61
N GLU A 394 -23.37 -53.45 11.60
CA GLU A 394 -22.43 -54.58 11.43
C GLU A 394 -21.81 -54.71 10.01
N GLU A 395 -20.63 -55.32 10.04
CA GLU A 395 -19.63 -55.78 9.06
C GLU A 395 -20.03 -56.47 7.71
N ALA A 396 -19.05 -56.42 6.79
CA ALA A 396 -18.57 -57.51 5.89
C ALA A 396 -19.40 -58.04 4.69
N ARG A 397 -18.69 -58.11 3.52
CA ARG A 397 -18.52 -59.26 2.56
C ARG A 397 -17.93 -58.72 1.22
N ARG A 398 -17.12 -59.43 0.38
CA ARG A 398 -16.39 -60.72 0.46
C ARG A 398 -15.41 -60.87 -0.75
N PHE A 399 -14.27 -61.57 -0.54
CA PHE A 399 -13.33 -62.19 -1.54
C PHE A 399 -12.68 -61.29 -2.63
N ARG A 400 -11.42 -61.45 -3.12
CA ARG A 400 -10.26 -62.39 -2.97
C ARG A 400 -10.02 -63.43 -4.11
N GLN A 401 -9.10 -63.11 -5.03
CA GLN A 401 -8.13 -63.98 -5.76
C GLN A 401 -7.08 -63.03 -6.42
N HIS A 402 -5.75 -63.27 -6.47
CA HIS A 402 -4.93 -64.32 -7.16
C HIS A 402 -5.00 -64.23 -8.70
N SER A 403 -3.91 -64.35 -9.49
CA SER A 403 -2.46 -64.48 -9.21
C SER A 403 -1.61 -64.33 -10.51
N SER A 404 -0.27 -64.20 -10.39
CA SER A 404 0.78 -64.50 -11.42
C SER A 404 0.85 -63.54 -12.65
N THR A 405 1.93 -63.45 -13.45
CA THR A 405 3.20 -64.24 -13.60
C THR A 405 4.46 -63.37 -13.81
N LEU A 406 5.61 -63.87 -13.33
CA LEU A 406 7.00 -63.58 -13.81
C LEU A 406 7.35 -64.60 -14.95
N PRO A 407 8.46 -64.53 -15.76
CA PRO A 407 9.84 -64.11 -15.37
C PRO A 407 10.77 -63.56 -16.51
N HIS A 408 12.09 -63.49 -16.22
CA HIS A 408 13.24 -63.46 -17.16
C HIS A 408 13.42 -62.21 -18.05
N SER A 409 14.59 -61.94 -18.66
CA SER A 409 15.98 -62.11 -18.20
C SER A 409 16.90 -61.16 -19.00
N GLU A 410 18.03 -60.80 -18.39
CA GLU A 410 19.30 -60.36 -19.01
C GLU A 410 19.35 -59.40 -20.22
N ARG A 411 19.99 -58.25 -19.95
CA ARG A 411 21.12 -57.69 -20.72
C ARG A 411 21.00 -57.65 -22.26
N HIS A 412 20.63 -56.48 -22.78
CA HIS A 412 21.38 -55.90 -23.90
C HIS A 412 21.49 -54.38 -23.76
N ALA A 413 22.73 -53.88 -23.71
CA ALA A 413 23.02 -52.46 -23.81
C ALA A 413 23.54 -52.16 -25.23
N PRO A 414 22.79 -51.43 -26.08
CA PRO A 414 23.35 -50.85 -27.29
C PRO A 414 24.28 -49.67 -26.94
N ARG A 415 25.23 -49.38 -27.82
CA ARG A 415 26.19 -48.27 -27.65
C ARG A 415 25.53 -46.91 -27.94
N PRO A 416 26.06 -45.80 -27.37
CA PRO A 416 25.59 -44.47 -27.72
C PRO A 416 25.85 -44.15 -29.20
N THR A 417 24.87 -43.55 -29.86
CA THR A 417 25.08 -42.82 -31.11
C THR A 417 25.84 -41.52 -30.84
N ILE A 418 26.68 -41.15 -31.80
CA ILE A 418 27.63 -40.03 -31.69
C ILE A 418 26.87 -38.69 -31.75
N MET A 419 27.34 -37.71 -30.99
CA MET A 419 26.84 -36.33 -31.04
C MET A 419 27.26 -35.68 -32.36
N ASP A 420 26.34 -34.96 -33.00
CA ASP A 420 26.65 -34.09 -34.15
C ASP A 420 27.02 -32.71 -33.61
N ASP A 421 28.14 -32.14 -34.07
CA ASP A 421 28.62 -30.84 -33.59
C ASP A 421 27.78 -29.68 -34.15
N GLY A 422 27.69 -28.58 -33.40
CA GLY A 422 27.13 -27.32 -33.90
C GLY A 422 27.79 -26.88 -35.22
N PRO A 423 27.05 -26.18 -36.10
CA PRO A 423 27.30 -26.20 -37.54
C PRO A 423 28.74 -25.83 -37.91
N VAL A 424 29.48 -26.83 -38.41
CA VAL A 424 30.80 -26.65 -39.03
C VAL A 424 30.70 -25.48 -40.02
N PRO A 425 31.57 -24.45 -39.93
CA PRO A 425 31.50 -23.28 -40.80
C PRO A 425 31.48 -23.74 -42.25
N LYS A 426 30.37 -23.45 -42.95
CA LYS A 426 30.07 -24.06 -44.25
C LYS A 426 31.23 -23.79 -45.19
N LEU A 427 31.61 -24.80 -45.97
CA LEU A 427 32.79 -24.70 -46.84
C LEU A 427 32.70 -23.53 -47.84
N SER A 428 31.47 -23.12 -48.19
CA SER A 428 31.12 -21.93 -48.97
C SER A 428 31.52 -20.58 -48.34
N ASP A 429 31.69 -20.52 -47.02
CA ASP A 429 32.05 -19.29 -46.30
C ASP A 429 33.56 -19.19 -46.04
N LEU A 430 34.26 -20.33 -46.06
CA LEU A 430 35.72 -20.42 -45.98
C LEU A 430 36.42 -20.47 -47.35
N LEU A 431 35.70 -20.80 -48.42
CA LEU A 431 36.20 -20.91 -49.80
C LEU A 431 35.35 -20.06 -50.76
N ARG A 432 35.47 -18.73 -50.67
CA ARG A 432 34.69 -17.79 -51.50
C ARG A 432 35.40 -17.43 -52.80
N HIS A 433 36.72 -17.57 -52.86
CA HIS A 433 37.57 -17.32 -54.02
C HIS A 433 38.39 -18.56 -54.37
N PRO A 434 38.78 -18.78 -55.65
CA PRO A 434 39.53 -19.97 -56.05
C PRO A 434 40.90 -20.08 -55.36
N GLU A 435 41.48 -18.96 -54.91
CA GLU A 435 42.73 -18.90 -54.14
C GLU A 435 42.59 -19.42 -52.70
N ASP A 436 41.37 -19.57 -52.17
CA ASP A 436 41.15 -20.09 -50.82
C ASP A 436 41.45 -21.61 -50.72
N LEU A 437 41.46 -22.32 -51.85
CA LEU A 437 41.69 -23.77 -51.91
C LEU A 437 43.06 -24.18 -51.35
N ASP A 438 44.07 -23.32 -51.47
CA ASP A 438 45.43 -23.55 -50.95
C ASP A 438 45.49 -23.56 -49.40
N LYS A 439 44.44 -23.10 -48.72
CA LYS A 439 44.34 -23.05 -47.25
C LYS A 439 43.88 -24.38 -46.64
N ILE A 440 43.30 -25.28 -47.45
CA ILE A 440 42.72 -26.57 -47.01
C ILE A 440 43.73 -27.48 -46.26
N PRO A 441 45.00 -27.62 -46.66
CA PRO A 441 45.96 -28.49 -45.96
C PRO A 441 46.24 -28.03 -44.52
N ALA A 442 46.30 -26.72 -44.27
CA ALA A 442 46.52 -26.15 -42.94
C ALA A 442 45.30 -26.38 -42.03
N LEU A 443 44.09 -26.09 -42.52
CA LEU A 443 42.84 -26.35 -41.80
C LEU A 443 42.71 -27.83 -41.40
N LYS A 444 43.05 -28.75 -42.31
CA LYS A 444 43.04 -30.20 -42.02
C LYS A 444 44.00 -30.61 -40.91
N LEU A 445 45.18 -29.98 -40.83
CA LEU A 445 46.15 -30.20 -39.75
C LEU A 445 45.60 -29.68 -38.41
N GLU A 446 44.98 -28.50 -38.39
CA GLU A 446 44.37 -27.94 -37.19
C GLU A 446 43.24 -28.80 -36.64
N PHE A 447 42.27 -29.19 -37.47
CA PHE A 447 41.15 -30.01 -37.02
C PHE A 447 41.62 -31.38 -36.50
N SER A 448 42.64 -31.99 -37.13
CA SER A 448 43.24 -33.22 -36.60
C SER A 448 43.90 -33.03 -35.23
N ARG A 449 44.50 -31.86 -34.96
CA ARG A 449 45.14 -31.53 -33.68
C ARG A 449 44.10 -31.21 -32.60
N LYS A 450 43.04 -30.47 -32.95
CA LYS A 450 41.89 -30.17 -32.07
C LYS A 450 41.20 -31.46 -31.63
N LYS A 451 40.90 -32.39 -32.56
CA LYS A 451 40.33 -33.70 -32.24
C LYS A 451 41.20 -34.51 -31.27
N GLY A 452 42.51 -34.59 -31.50
CA GLY A 452 43.43 -35.35 -30.64
C GLY A 452 43.49 -34.84 -29.19
N ALA A 453 43.26 -33.54 -28.96
CA ALA A 453 43.13 -32.97 -27.62
C ALA A 453 41.81 -33.39 -26.94
N VAL A 454 40.69 -33.30 -27.66
CA VAL A 454 39.36 -33.67 -27.17
C VAL A 454 39.27 -35.16 -26.81
N ASP A 455 39.78 -36.06 -27.68
CA ASP A 455 39.82 -37.52 -27.41
C ASP A 455 40.62 -37.86 -26.13
N SER A 456 41.64 -37.06 -25.79
CA SER A 456 42.43 -37.21 -24.57
C SER A 456 41.68 -36.71 -23.32
N GLN A 457 41.03 -35.53 -23.42
CA GLN A 457 40.22 -34.95 -22.35
C GLN A 457 39.03 -35.83 -21.99
N LEU A 458 38.31 -36.36 -22.98
CA LEU A 458 37.16 -37.26 -22.78
C LEU A 458 37.56 -38.54 -22.02
N ARG A 459 38.73 -39.13 -22.32
CA ARG A 459 39.21 -40.34 -21.64
C ARG A 459 39.51 -40.12 -20.16
N THR A 460 40.15 -38.99 -19.83
CA THR A 460 40.45 -38.65 -18.43
C THR A 460 39.16 -38.29 -17.67
N GLY A 461 38.30 -37.46 -18.27
CA GLY A 461 37.02 -37.06 -17.66
C GLY A 461 36.08 -38.25 -17.40
N LEU A 462 35.95 -39.17 -18.35
CA LEU A 462 35.13 -40.38 -18.18
C LEU A 462 35.62 -41.24 -17.01
N ARG A 463 36.93 -41.33 -16.80
CA ARG A 463 37.53 -42.07 -15.68
C ARG A 463 37.27 -41.38 -14.34
N GLU A 464 37.51 -40.06 -14.25
CA GLU A 464 37.20 -39.28 -13.04
C GLU A 464 35.72 -39.46 -12.61
N GLN A 465 34.77 -39.47 -13.56
CA GLN A 465 33.35 -39.66 -13.24
C GLN A 465 33.02 -41.10 -12.80
N LEU A 466 33.61 -42.12 -13.41
CA LEU A 466 33.41 -43.51 -12.97
C LEU A 466 33.96 -43.76 -11.56
N ASP A 467 35.18 -43.30 -11.27
CA ASP A 467 35.78 -43.45 -9.95
C ASP A 467 34.97 -42.66 -8.88
N THR A 468 34.47 -41.47 -9.21
CA THR A 468 33.60 -40.66 -8.32
C THR A 468 32.24 -41.33 -8.05
N THR A 469 31.56 -41.83 -9.10
CA THR A 469 30.25 -42.47 -8.96
C THR A 469 30.33 -43.79 -8.21
N GLN A 470 31.39 -44.59 -8.44
CA GLN A 470 31.63 -45.81 -7.67
C GLN A 470 31.83 -45.52 -6.18
N ALA A 471 32.62 -44.49 -5.84
CA ALA A 471 32.82 -44.06 -4.45
C ALA A 471 31.51 -43.59 -3.78
N GLY A 472 30.71 -42.79 -4.51
CA GLY A 472 29.39 -42.33 -4.04
C GLY A 472 28.40 -43.48 -3.80
N MET A 473 28.36 -44.46 -4.69
CA MET A 473 27.54 -45.67 -4.53
C MET A 473 27.95 -46.50 -3.31
N THR A 474 29.25 -46.64 -3.03
CA THR A 474 29.70 -47.31 -1.80
C THR A 474 29.33 -46.54 -0.54
N GLY A 475 29.51 -45.21 -0.53
CA GLY A 475 29.16 -44.37 0.62
C GLY A 475 27.66 -44.39 0.95
N LEU A 476 26.79 -44.32 -0.06
CA LEU A 476 25.35 -44.47 0.11
C LEU A 476 24.97 -45.87 0.62
N GLY A 477 25.58 -46.92 0.05
CA GLY A 477 25.33 -48.29 0.47
C GLY A 477 25.72 -48.57 1.93
N ASP A 478 26.83 -47.99 2.40
CA ASP A 478 27.29 -48.15 3.79
C ASP A 478 26.53 -47.23 4.77
N GLY A 479 26.13 -46.03 4.34
CA GLY A 479 25.22 -45.17 5.09
C GLY A 479 23.86 -45.83 5.34
N GLN A 480 23.27 -46.42 4.29
CA GLN A 480 22.00 -47.16 4.40
C GLN A 480 22.10 -48.35 5.36
N LYS A 481 23.16 -49.16 5.26
CA LYS A 481 23.42 -50.27 6.20
C LYS A 481 23.52 -49.76 7.64
N THR A 482 24.24 -48.66 7.86
CA THR A 482 24.46 -48.09 9.20
C THR A 482 23.14 -47.63 9.83
N VAL A 483 22.30 -46.91 9.10
CA VAL A 483 20.97 -46.47 9.57
C VAL A 483 20.06 -47.68 9.85
N GLN A 484 20.10 -48.70 8.99
CA GLN A 484 19.30 -49.91 9.18
C GLN A 484 19.75 -50.71 10.42
N LEU A 485 21.06 -50.83 10.65
CA LEU A 485 21.63 -51.50 11.82
C LEU A 485 21.30 -50.74 13.12
N ILE A 486 21.35 -49.40 13.12
CA ILE A 486 20.89 -48.57 14.24
C ILE A 486 19.39 -48.79 14.53
N LYS A 487 18.55 -48.92 13.49
CA LYS A 487 17.12 -49.23 13.65
C LYS A 487 16.90 -50.63 14.24
N GLU A 488 17.65 -51.62 13.78
CA GLU A 488 17.59 -52.99 14.29
C GLU A 488 18.03 -53.05 15.77
N GLU A 489 19.10 -52.33 16.17
CA GLU A 489 19.50 -52.23 17.58
C GLU A 489 18.51 -51.45 18.47
N MET A 490 17.86 -50.40 17.96
CA MET A 490 16.79 -49.72 18.73
C MET A 490 15.58 -50.63 18.98
N ILE A 491 15.18 -51.42 17.99
CA ILE A 491 14.12 -52.43 18.14
C ILE A 491 14.56 -53.53 19.12
N ASN A 492 15.84 -53.93 19.07
CA ASN A 492 16.43 -54.92 19.99
C ASN A 492 16.47 -54.39 21.43
N ILE A 493 16.83 -53.13 21.65
CA ILE A 493 16.85 -52.47 22.96
C ILE A 493 15.42 -52.28 23.52
N ASP A 494 14.45 -51.83 22.71
CA ASP A 494 13.04 -51.74 23.14
C ASP A 494 12.49 -53.11 23.54
N ARG A 495 12.78 -54.13 22.72
CA ARG A 495 12.43 -55.53 23.01
C ARG A 495 13.06 -56.00 24.31
N LEU A 496 14.37 -55.86 24.49
CA LEU A 496 15.08 -56.27 25.70
C LEU A 496 14.57 -55.52 26.94
N CYS A 497 14.23 -54.24 26.82
CA CYS A 497 13.56 -53.49 27.89
C CYS A 497 12.20 -54.12 28.25
N SER A 498 11.33 -54.40 27.28
CA SER A 498 10.02 -55.02 27.55
C SER A 498 10.13 -56.46 28.11
N GLU A 499 11.05 -57.27 27.59
CA GLU A 499 11.34 -58.60 28.13
C GLU A 499 11.90 -58.50 29.57
N SER A 500 12.77 -57.53 29.87
CA SER A 500 13.31 -57.31 31.21
C SER A 500 12.27 -56.86 32.23
N GLN A 501 11.32 -55.99 31.83
CA GLN A 501 10.19 -55.58 32.67
C GLN A 501 9.31 -56.77 33.09
N THR A 502 9.16 -57.78 32.22
CA THR A 502 8.43 -59.02 32.55
C THR A 502 9.27 -60.06 33.31
N MET A 503 10.59 -59.87 33.42
CA MET A 503 11.50 -60.81 34.10
C MET A 503 11.64 -60.54 35.61
N ILE A 504 11.50 -59.30 36.06
CA ILE A 504 11.64 -58.89 37.47
C ILE A 504 10.26 -58.78 38.11
N ARG A 505 9.91 -59.75 38.97
CA ARG A 505 8.57 -59.89 39.58
C ARG A 505 8.13 -58.69 40.44
N ASP A 506 9.06 -57.96 41.01
CA ASP A 506 8.80 -56.89 42.00
C ASP A 506 9.17 -55.49 41.50
N PHE A 507 9.27 -55.28 40.18
CA PHE A 507 9.65 -53.98 39.60
C PHE A 507 8.70 -52.83 40.03
N ALA A 508 7.40 -53.10 40.16
CA ALA A 508 6.43 -52.13 40.67
C ALA A 508 6.75 -51.66 42.09
N SER A 509 7.17 -52.58 42.97
CA SER A 509 7.57 -52.30 44.35
C SER A 509 8.82 -51.43 44.43
N ILE A 510 9.79 -51.67 43.54
CA ILE A 510 11.02 -50.86 43.44
C ILE A 510 10.72 -49.46 42.93
N ASN A 511 9.83 -49.33 41.93
CA ASN A 511 9.37 -48.04 41.42
C ASN A 511 8.64 -47.23 42.53
N LEU A 512 7.76 -47.87 43.30
CA LEU A 512 7.06 -47.25 44.43
C LEU A 512 8.04 -46.71 45.49
N VAL A 513 9.06 -47.49 45.87
CA VAL A 513 10.12 -47.05 46.81
C VAL A 513 10.93 -45.88 46.23
N SER A 514 11.26 -45.90 44.93
CA SER A 514 11.96 -44.79 44.29
C SER A 514 11.12 -43.52 44.19
N GLN A 515 9.79 -43.63 44.05
CA GLN A 515 8.88 -42.50 44.07
C GLN A 515 8.76 -41.93 45.49
N ALA A 516 8.58 -42.79 46.50
CA ALA A 516 8.54 -42.37 47.90
C ALA A 516 9.80 -41.58 48.30
N HIS A 517 11.01 -42.04 47.93
CA HIS A 517 12.25 -41.32 48.23
C HIS A 517 12.34 -39.95 47.53
N ARG A 518 11.81 -39.80 46.30
CA ARG A 518 11.74 -38.49 45.62
C ARG A 518 10.76 -37.56 46.33
N ASN A 519 9.60 -38.07 46.72
CA ASN A 519 8.58 -37.31 47.44
C ASN A 519 9.10 -36.83 48.80
N PHE A 520 9.81 -37.68 49.56
CA PHE A 520 10.45 -37.26 50.81
C PHE A 520 11.50 -36.15 50.61
N GLY A 521 12.32 -36.23 49.56
CA GLY A 521 13.29 -35.17 49.24
C GLY A 521 12.63 -33.85 48.86
N ALA A 522 11.51 -33.88 48.12
CA ALA A 522 10.73 -32.69 47.79
C ALA A 522 10.08 -32.05 49.04
N VAL A 523 9.54 -32.87 49.96
CA VAL A 523 8.96 -32.40 51.22
C VAL A 523 10.02 -31.83 52.17
N GLU A 524 11.22 -32.42 52.23
CA GLU A 524 12.34 -31.88 53.01
C GLU A 524 12.80 -30.51 52.48
N ALA A 525 12.88 -30.34 51.16
CA ALA A 525 13.15 -29.05 50.52
C ALA A 525 12.06 -28.02 50.83
N MET A 526 10.79 -28.32 50.52
CA MET A 526 9.68 -27.39 50.74
C MET A 526 9.54 -26.95 52.21
N ARG A 527 9.75 -27.85 53.18
CA ARG A 527 9.79 -27.46 54.60
C ARG A 527 10.92 -26.45 54.87
N ARG A 528 12.12 -26.70 54.35
CA ARG A 528 13.28 -25.81 54.53
C ARG A 528 13.03 -24.44 53.91
N ASP A 529 12.40 -24.40 52.75
CA ASP A 529 12.08 -23.16 52.04
C ASP A 529 11.07 -22.32 52.85
N LEU A 530 9.97 -22.93 53.32
CA LEU A 530 9.00 -22.30 54.23
C LEU A 530 9.63 -21.83 55.56
N GLU A 531 10.54 -22.61 56.14
CA GLU A 531 11.25 -22.20 57.37
C GLU A 531 12.21 -21.02 57.13
N SER A 532 12.67 -20.79 55.89
CA SER A 532 13.55 -19.66 55.52
C SER A 532 12.82 -18.43 54.96
N PHE A 533 11.54 -18.58 54.60
CA PHE A 533 10.79 -17.61 53.82
C PHE A 533 10.69 -16.23 54.49
N SER A 534 10.28 -16.19 55.76
CA SER A 534 10.13 -14.94 56.52
C SER A 534 11.43 -14.15 56.65
N ASP A 535 12.55 -14.83 56.89
CA ASP A 535 13.87 -14.19 57.03
C ASP A 535 14.35 -13.61 55.70
N ARG A 536 14.10 -14.30 54.58
CA ARG A 536 14.42 -13.81 53.24
C ARG A 536 13.56 -12.62 52.82
N LEU A 537 12.26 -12.65 53.16
CA LEU A 537 11.36 -11.54 52.86
C LEU A 537 11.78 -10.26 53.60
N LEU A 538 12.16 -10.36 54.88
CA LEU A 538 12.69 -9.23 55.65
C LEU A 538 13.96 -8.61 55.04
N VAL A 539 14.82 -9.41 54.38
CA VAL A 539 16.00 -8.89 53.66
C VAL A 539 15.58 -8.12 52.40
N VAL A 540 14.54 -8.56 51.68
CA VAL A 540 14.00 -7.82 50.53
C VAL A 540 13.33 -6.52 50.98
N GLU A 541 12.52 -6.54 52.05
CA GLU A 541 11.88 -5.36 52.62
C GLU A 541 12.90 -4.28 53.06
N ASP A 542 14.11 -4.67 53.49
CA ASP A 542 15.17 -3.71 53.82
C ASP A 542 15.92 -3.20 52.58
N MET A 543 16.17 -4.07 51.59
CA MET A 543 16.77 -3.65 50.31
C MET A 543 15.88 -2.66 49.54
N LEU A 544 14.55 -2.86 49.54
CA LEU A 544 13.59 -1.91 48.95
C LEU A 544 13.56 -0.57 49.70
N ARG A 545 13.66 -0.60 51.03
CA ARG A 545 13.74 0.62 51.85
C ARG A 545 14.97 1.46 51.52
N GLN A 546 16.11 0.81 51.29
CA GLN A 546 17.34 1.48 50.85
C GLN A 546 17.22 2.08 49.44
N ASP A 547 16.49 1.43 48.53
CA ASP A 547 16.20 1.99 47.19
C ASP A 547 15.18 3.15 47.25
N ASP A 548 14.32 3.20 48.27
CA ASP A 548 13.43 4.35 48.54
C ASP A 548 14.16 5.57 49.12
N ASP A 549 15.27 5.36 49.84
CA ASP A 549 16.15 6.43 50.32
C ASP A 549 17.06 6.99 49.20
N ASP A 550 17.39 6.18 48.17
CA ASP A 550 18.20 6.56 46.99
C ASP A 550 17.42 6.35 45.67
N LYS A 551 16.37 7.14 45.47
CA LYS A 551 15.51 7.06 44.25
C LYS A 551 16.21 7.48 42.96
N GLU A 552 17.35 8.17 43.04
CA GLU A 552 18.12 8.55 41.85
C GLU A 552 18.99 7.41 41.32
N ASN A 553 19.43 6.48 42.17
CA ASN A 553 20.35 5.42 41.75
C ASN A 553 19.89 3.99 42.11
N MET A 554 19.00 3.74 43.06
CA MET A 554 18.33 2.44 43.33
C MET A 554 19.24 1.20 43.19
N PRO A 555 20.31 1.08 44.01
CA PRO A 555 21.31 0.02 43.90
C PRO A 555 20.75 -1.41 43.92
N ASN A 556 19.68 -1.68 44.68
CA ASN A 556 19.21 -3.03 45.00
C ASN A 556 18.16 -3.59 44.04
N LEU A 557 17.70 -2.82 43.03
CA LEU A 557 16.65 -3.22 42.08
C LEU A 557 16.85 -4.63 41.48
N LEU A 558 18.08 -5.01 41.12
CA LEU A 558 18.40 -6.34 40.60
C LEU A 558 18.42 -7.44 41.69
N PRO A 559 19.13 -7.29 42.83
CA PRO A 559 18.96 -8.15 44.00
C PRO A 559 17.50 -8.40 44.41
N CYS A 560 16.69 -7.34 44.54
CA CYS A 560 15.27 -7.41 44.87
C CYS A 560 14.50 -8.25 43.86
N HIS A 561 14.67 -7.99 42.55
CA HIS A 561 14.02 -8.75 41.49
C HIS A 561 14.32 -10.25 41.54
N TYR A 562 15.58 -10.60 41.79
CA TYR A 562 16.06 -11.99 41.81
C TYR A 562 15.53 -12.77 43.03
N GLU A 563 15.57 -12.18 44.23
CA GLU A 563 15.03 -12.82 45.43
C GLU A 563 13.49 -12.86 45.41
N LEU A 564 12.80 -11.79 45.00
CA LEU A 564 11.35 -11.79 44.79
C LEU A 564 10.93 -12.87 43.79
N THR A 565 11.69 -13.07 42.71
CA THR A 565 11.39 -14.13 41.73
C THR A 565 11.54 -15.53 42.31
N GLN A 566 12.49 -15.77 43.22
CA GLN A 566 12.57 -17.04 43.95
C GLN A 566 11.41 -17.22 44.93
N LEU A 567 11.07 -16.20 45.72
CA LEU A 567 9.96 -16.24 46.68
C LEU A 567 8.60 -16.45 45.98
N ARG A 568 8.39 -15.79 44.82
CA ARG A 568 7.26 -16.03 43.92
C ARG A 568 7.19 -17.48 43.42
N ASN A 569 8.32 -18.07 43.02
CA ASN A 569 8.36 -19.48 42.58
C ASN A 569 8.04 -20.44 43.75
N MET A 570 8.58 -20.19 44.95
CA MET A 570 8.29 -21.01 46.14
C MET A 570 6.81 -21.00 46.54
N ARG A 571 6.14 -19.84 46.44
CA ARG A 571 4.68 -19.74 46.55
C ARG A 571 3.99 -20.56 45.45
N ASP A 572 4.33 -20.30 44.18
CA ASP A 572 3.71 -20.97 43.03
C ASP A 572 3.98 -22.51 43.00
N ASP A 573 4.98 -23.01 43.71
CA ASP A 573 5.20 -24.45 43.99
C ASP A 573 4.33 -24.98 45.14
N ALA A 574 4.17 -24.22 46.23
CA ALA A 574 3.29 -24.59 47.34
C ALA A 574 1.81 -24.63 46.91
N THR A 575 1.34 -23.57 46.23
CA THR A 575 -0.04 -23.50 45.72
C THR A 575 -0.32 -24.60 44.69
N GLU A 576 0.62 -24.94 43.80
CA GLU A 576 0.39 -26.03 42.84
C GLU A 576 0.34 -27.41 43.53
N GLN A 577 1.12 -27.65 44.59
CA GLN A 577 1.03 -28.91 45.34
C GLN A 577 -0.33 -29.08 46.02
N VAL A 578 -0.94 -28.01 46.53
CA VAL A 578 -2.31 -28.05 47.06
C VAL A 578 -3.35 -28.22 45.94
N GLN A 579 -3.22 -27.50 44.82
CA GLN A 579 -4.12 -27.66 43.66
C GLN A 579 -4.08 -29.08 43.07
N ARG A 580 -2.91 -29.75 43.08
CA ARG A 580 -2.74 -31.14 42.63
C ARG A 580 -3.38 -32.18 43.56
N LEU A 581 -3.70 -31.83 44.82
CA LEU A 581 -4.45 -32.69 45.74
C LEU A 581 -5.97 -32.59 45.53
N GLY A 582 -6.47 -31.52 44.89
CA GLY A 582 -7.86 -31.40 44.46
C GLY A 582 -8.86 -31.59 45.60
N GLU A 583 -9.82 -32.50 45.40
CA GLU A 583 -10.87 -32.82 46.39
C GLU A 583 -10.35 -33.55 47.65
N GLU A 584 -9.09 -34.03 47.66
CA GLU A 584 -8.47 -34.63 48.84
C GLU A 584 -7.77 -33.60 49.75
N ALA A 585 -7.74 -32.32 49.37
CA ALA A 585 -7.17 -31.24 50.16
C ALA A 585 -8.16 -30.68 51.20
N ASP A 586 -7.66 -30.36 52.40
CA ASP A 586 -8.46 -29.68 53.44
C ASP A 586 -8.84 -28.26 52.94
N PRO A 587 -10.12 -27.85 52.87
CA PRO A 587 -10.53 -26.62 52.19
C PRO A 587 -9.90 -25.33 52.74
N GLY A 588 -9.53 -25.31 54.03
CA GLY A 588 -8.85 -24.18 54.65
C GLY A 588 -7.33 -24.09 54.38
N LEU A 589 -6.72 -25.14 53.82
CA LEU A 589 -5.27 -25.19 53.63
C LEU A 589 -4.79 -24.21 52.55
N ALA A 590 -5.58 -24.02 51.48
CA ALA A 590 -5.32 -23.01 50.46
C ALA A 590 -5.32 -21.59 51.07
N THR A 591 -6.41 -21.24 51.77
CA THR A 591 -6.53 -19.93 52.46
C THR A 591 -5.41 -19.71 53.48
N THR A 592 -5.00 -20.75 54.22
CA THR A 592 -3.89 -20.65 55.19
C THR A 592 -2.54 -20.38 54.52
N LEU A 593 -2.33 -20.86 53.29
CA LEU A 593 -1.14 -20.53 52.49
C LEU A 593 -1.24 -19.12 51.90
N ASP A 594 -2.40 -18.73 51.38
CA ASP A 594 -2.61 -17.38 50.84
C ASP A 594 -2.43 -16.32 51.94
N ASP A 595 -2.98 -16.54 53.14
CA ASP A 595 -2.77 -15.71 54.34
C ASP A 595 -1.27 -15.64 54.75
N TYR A 596 -0.54 -16.75 54.62
CA TYR A 596 0.90 -16.80 54.92
C TYR A 596 1.75 -16.05 53.88
N PHE A 597 1.35 -16.11 52.60
CA PHE A 597 2.06 -15.47 51.50
C PHE A 597 1.66 -14.00 51.25
N GLY A 598 0.56 -13.50 51.82
CA GLY A 598 0.06 -12.13 51.57
C GLY A 598 1.09 -11.00 51.73
N ARG A 599 2.02 -11.10 52.71
CA ARG A 599 3.13 -10.12 52.86
C ARG A 599 4.07 -10.07 51.66
N LEU A 600 4.24 -11.17 50.94
CA LEU A 600 5.03 -11.17 49.70
C LEU A 600 4.31 -10.39 48.61
N ASP A 601 2.98 -10.45 48.54
CA ASP A 601 2.23 -9.67 47.56
C ASP A 601 2.26 -8.15 47.89
N GLU A 602 2.20 -7.75 49.17
CA GLU A 602 2.51 -6.35 49.59
C GLU A 602 3.93 -5.91 49.17
N THR A 603 4.93 -6.77 49.36
CA THR A 603 6.34 -6.50 48.98
C THR A 603 6.54 -6.49 47.46
N ILE A 604 5.70 -7.21 46.72
CA ILE A 604 5.65 -7.22 45.26
C ILE A 604 5.09 -5.91 44.72
N ASP A 605 3.99 -5.41 45.29
CA ASP A 605 3.36 -4.16 44.84
C ASP A 605 4.30 -2.96 45.06
N TRP A 606 5.06 -2.95 46.17
CA TRP A 606 6.12 -1.95 46.42
C TRP A 606 7.23 -1.97 45.35
N PHE A 607 7.69 -3.15 44.94
CA PHE A 607 8.66 -3.28 43.83
C PHE A 607 8.05 -2.91 42.47
N ASP A 608 6.76 -3.20 42.25
CA ASP A 608 6.06 -2.81 41.02
C ASP A 608 5.82 -1.29 40.95
N GLU A 609 5.63 -0.59 42.07
CA GLU A 609 5.62 0.88 42.15
C GLU A 609 6.98 1.46 41.75
N HIS A 610 8.08 0.93 42.29
CA HIS A 610 9.45 1.30 41.90
C HIS A 610 9.68 1.13 40.39
N VAL A 611 9.29 -0.01 39.82
CA VAL A 611 9.38 -0.27 38.37
C VAL A 611 8.47 0.68 37.57
N GLY A 612 7.30 1.04 38.06
CA GLY A 612 6.38 2.00 37.44
C GLY A 612 6.93 3.42 37.38
N ILE A 613 7.51 3.91 38.47
CA ILE A 613 8.14 5.24 38.55
C ILE A 613 9.32 5.32 37.56
N LEU A 614 10.13 4.27 37.47
CA LEU A 614 11.23 4.17 36.50
C LEU A 614 10.73 4.12 35.05
N ALA A 615 9.63 3.43 34.78
CA ALA A 615 9.03 3.34 33.45
C ALA A 615 8.54 4.71 32.95
N MET A 616 7.85 5.49 33.80
CA MET A 616 7.38 6.84 33.45
C MET A 616 8.53 7.85 33.28
N ASN A 617 9.60 7.74 34.07
CA ASN A 617 10.73 8.67 34.04
C ASN A 617 11.87 8.25 33.10
N LEU A 618 11.68 7.23 32.26
CA LEU A 618 12.78 6.62 31.52
C LEU A 618 13.48 7.60 30.54
N ILE A 619 12.74 8.57 29.97
CA ILE A 619 13.30 9.61 29.10
C ILE A 619 14.13 10.62 29.92
N SER A 620 13.65 11.07 31.09
CA SER A 620 14.40 12.03 31.91
C SER A 620 15.68 11.41 32.49
N LEU A 621 15.68 10.10 32.79
CA LEU A 621 16.86 9.33 33.18
C LEU A 621 17.90 9.18 32.05
N VAL A 622 17.46 9.12 30.78
CA VAL A 622 18.37 9.15 29.61
C VAL A 622 18.92 10.55 29.37
N VAL A 623 18.12 11.60 29.58
CA VAL A 623 18.54 13.02 29.44
C VAL A 623 19.48 13.46 30.56
N SER A 624 19.39 12.87 31.76
CA SER A 624 20.33 13.09 32.87
C SER A 624 21.58 12.20 32.83
N GLU A 625 21.81 11.48 31.73
CA GLU A 625 22.93 10.55 31.51
C GLU A 625 23.01 9.38 32.51
N ASN A 626 21.93 9.07 33.26
CA ASN A 626 21.86 7.99 34.24
C ASN A 626 21.65 6.61 33.58
N ASN A 627 22.57 6.28 32.67
CA ASN A 627 22.59 5.07 31.87
C ASN A 627 22.60 3.79 32.73
N GLY A 628 23.19 3.84 33.93
CA GLY A 628 23.29 2.71 34.85
C GLY A 628 21.95 2.26 35.43
N LEU A 629 21.02 3.19 35.71
CA LEU A 629 19.67 2.86 36.17
C LEU A 629 18.80 2.32 35.01
N VAL A 630 18.88 2.97 33.83
CA VAL A 630 18.19 2.52 32.61
C VAL A 630 18.58 1.08 32.21
N VAL A 631 19.87 0.72 32.29
CA VAL A 631 20.34 -0.64 32.01
C VAL A 631 19.80 -1.66 33.03
N ARG A 632 19.73 -1.31 34.32
CA ARG A 632 19.17 -2.20 35.36
C ARG A 632 17.68 -2.47 35.11
N PHE A 633 16.90 -1.42 34.86
CA PHE A 633 15.49 -1.53 34.45
C PHE A 633 15.34 -2.42 33.20
N ALA A 634 16.15 -2.21 32.17
CA ALA A 634 16.12 -3.01 30.95
C ALA A 634 16.46 -4.49 31.18
N VAL A 635 17.35 -4.81 32.13
CA VAL A 635 17.68 -6.20 32.51
C VAL A 635 16.52 -6.88 33.26
N VAL A 636 15.84 -6.18 34.18
CA VAL A 636 14.63 -6.69 34.87
C VAL A 636 13.55 -7.03 33.83
N MET A 637 13.24 -6.08 32.93
CA MET A 637 12.24 -6.25 31.88
C MET A 637 12.61 -7.34 30.87
N ASP A 638 13.89 -7.57 30.57
CA ASP A 638 14.34 -8.70 29.74
C ASP A 638 14.18 -10.06 30.45
N ALA A 639 14.55 -10.13 31.73
CA ALA A 639 14.39 -11.35 32.53
C ALA A 639 12.92 -11.77 32.65
N GLU A 640 12.01 -10.81 32.83
CA GLU A 640 10.56 -11.06 32.82
C GLU A 640 10.04 -11.41 31.42
N GLU A 641 10.43 -10.69 30.36
CA GLU A 641 10.01 -11.02 28.98
C GLU A 641 10.42 -12.46 28.57
N ARG A 642 11.63 -12.90 28.95
CA ARG A 642 12.09 -14.29 28.70
C ARG A 642 11.30 -15.31 29.52
N SER A 643 10.87 -14.94 30.73
CA SER A 643 10.10 -15.81 31.62
C SER A 643 8.67 -15.97 31.10
N ASP A 644 7.99 -14.86 30.80
CA ASP A 644 6.63 -14.85 30.25
C ASP A 644 6.53 -15.63 28.92
N ARG A 645 7.49 -15.47 28.00
CA ARG A 645 7.53 -16.27 26.76
C ARG A 645 7.73 -17.76 27.03
N ARG A 646 8.51 -18.14 28.05
CA ARG A 646 8.68 -19.55 28.43
C ARG A 646 7.38 -20.14 28.98
N VAL A 647 6.67 -19.39 29.83
CA VAL A 647 5.37 -19.79 30.37
C VAL A 647 4.34 -19.97 29.25
N LEU A 648 4.23 -19.00 28.34
CA LEU A 648 3.31 -19.08 27.20
C LEU A 648 3.60 -20.29 26.29
N ALA A 649 4.86 -20.50 25.91
CA ALA A 649 5.25 -21.64 25.07
C ALA A 649 5.02 -23.01 25.76
N LEU A 650 5.18 -23.08 27.09
CA LEU A 650 4.82 -24.27 27.85
C LEU A 650 3.29 -24.49 27.90
N GLN A 651 2.50 -23.44 28.14
CA GLN A 651 1.04 -23.52 28.16
C GLN A 651 0.45 -23.93 26.79
N GLU A 652 1.00 -23.38 25.70
CA GLU A 652 0.63 -23.73 24.32
C GLU A 652 0.97 -25.20 24.00
N ALA A 653 2.20 -25.65 24.29
CA ALA A 653 2.60 -27.04 24.10
C ALA A 653 1.81 -28.05 24.96
N LEU A 654 1.40 -27.66 26.17
CA LEU A 654 0.53 -28.47 27.04
C LEU A 654 -0.92 -28.55 26.51
N ARG A 655 -1.41 -27.48 25.89
CA ARG A 655 -2.75 -27.42 25.26
C ARG A 655 -2.85 -28.36 24.07
N ASP A 656 -1.84 -28.34 23.19
CA ASP A 656 -1.85 -29.13 21.96
C ASP A 656 -1.56 -30.62 22.20
N HIS A 657 -0.78 -30.98 23.23
CA HIS A 657 -0.29 -32.34 23.46
C HIS A 657 -0.49 -32.84 24.91
N GLN A 658 -1.75 -32.94 25.36
CA GLN A 658 -2.13 -33.43 26.70
C GLN A 658 -1.47 -34.78 27.09
N ASP A 659 -1.35 -35.74 26.15
CA ASP A 659 -0.69 -37.04 26.37
C ASP A 659 0.81 -36.94 26.73
N MET A 660 1.46 -35.84 26.36
CA MET A 660 2.87 -35.56 26.67
C MET A 660 3.02 -34.90 28.04
N ALA A 661 2.07 -34.06 28.46
CA ALA A 661 2.06 -33.38 29.76
C ALA A 661 2.28 -34.36 30.93
N ALA A 662 1.56 -35.49 30.94
CA ALA A 662 1.65 -36.50 31.99
C ALA A 662 3.04 -37.17 32.11
N ARG A 663 3.89 -37.04 31.08
CA ARG A 663 5.22 -37.70 30.99
C ARG A 663 6.38 -36.73 31.25
N PHE A 664 6.26 -35.45 30.89
CA PHE A 664 7.33 -34.45 31.02
C PHE A 664 7.35 -33.67 32.35
N ARG A 665 6.89 -34.28 33.45
CA ARG A 665 6.83 -33.71 34.81
C ARG A 665 8.18 -33.30 35.45
N GLY A 666 9.29 -33.40 34.73
CA GLY A 666 10.62 -32.89 35.13
C GLY A 666 11.06 -31.61 34.42
N ILE A 667 10.19 -30.99 33.61
CA ILE A 667 10.47 -29.77 32.84
C ILE A 667 9.70 -28.55 33.40
N THR A 668 8.77 -28.77 34.33
CA THR A 668 7.88 -27.75 34.92
C THR A 668 8.52 -26.98 36.10
N ASP A 669 9.83 -26.77 36.05
CA ASP A 669 10.61 -26.08 37.09
C ASP A 669 10.86 -24.62 36.67
N GLY A 670 10.31 -23.67 37.44
CA GLY A 670 10.31 -22.24 37.14
C GLY A 670 8.94 -21.57 37.31
N PRO A 671 8.79 -20.28 36.90
CA PRO A 671 7.54 -19.54 37.01
C PRO A 671 6.43 -20.17 36.17
N LYS A 672 5.17 -20.06 36.63
CA LYS A 672 4.01 -20.77 36.06
C LYS A 672 2.88 -19.83 35.58
N LYS A 673 2.88 -18.59 36.04
CA LYS A 673 1.97 -17.51 35.64
C LYS A 673 2.72 -16.46 34.81
N VAL A 674 2.05 -15.89 33.82
CA VAL A 674 2.53 -14.74 33.04
C VAL A 674 2.37 -13.47 33.89
N ARG A 675 3.40 -12.62 33.94
CA ARG A 675 3.48 -11.43 34.81
C ARG A 675 3.17 -10.13 34.06
N GLY A 676 3.43 -10.06 32.75
CA GLY A 676 2.93 -9.00 31.88
C GLY A 676 3.66 -7.65 31.99
N TYR A 677 4.81 -7.57 32.66
CA TYR A 677 5.57 -6.33 32.86
C TYR A 677 5.82 -5.54 31.57
N LYS A 678 6.06 -6.22 30.45
CA LYS A 678 6.24 -5.54 29.14
C LYS A 678 4.99 -4.79 28.67
N GLN A 679 3.80 -5.28 29.01
CA GLN A 679 2.53 -4.57 28.72
C GLN A 679 2.37 -3.37 29.65
N LYS A 680 2.63 -3.54 30.96
CA LYS A 680 2.68 -2.41 31.92
C LYS A 680 3.65 -1.30 31.47
N PHE A 681 4.81 -1.68 30.92
CA PHE A 681 5.81 -0.72 30.41
C PHE A 681 5.31 0.07 29.18
N VAL A 682 4.67 -0.59 28.20
CA VAL A 682 4.08 0.10 27.04
C VAL A 682 2.96 1.05 27.47
N GLU A 683 2.17 0.67 28.49
CA GLU A 683 1.13 1.53 29.05
C GLU A 683 1.69 2.73 29.83
N ALA A 684 2.78 2.55 30.57
CA ALA A 684 3.46 3.67 31.25
C ALA A 684 4.01 4.72 30.26
N ILE A 685 4.48 4.28 29.07
CA ILE A 685 4.86 5.20 27.97
C ILE A 685 3.63 5.96 27.47
N ARG A 686 2.51 5.26 27.24
CA ARG A 686 1.24 5.87 26.80
C ARG A 686 0.80 6.98 27.77
N VAL A 687 0.62 6.65 29.05
CA VAL A 687 0.13 7.60 30.07
C VAL A 687 1.07 8.80 30.24
N SER A 688 2.39 8.60 30.12
CA SER A 688 3.37 9.69 30.17
C SER A 688 3.27 10.66 28.97
N ALA A 689 2.99 10.13 27.77
CA ALA A 689 2.79 10.94 26.58
C ALA A 689 1.40 11.62 26.55
N GLU A 690 0.35 10.95 27.03
CA GLU A 690 -1.01 11.50 27.17
C GLU A 690 -1.03 12.76 28.06
N GLN A 691 -0.35 12.72 29.22
CA GLN A 691 -0.27 13.88 30.12
C GLN A 691 0.41 15.10 29.48
N GLN A 692 1.45 14.88 28.66
CA GLN A 692 2.10 15.97 27.92
C GLN A 692 1.30 16.45 26.70
N LEU A 693 0.50 15.57 26.08
CA LEU A 693 -0.45 15.94 25.03
C LEU A 693 -1.63 16.75 25.57
N GLU A 694 -2.14 16.44 26.78
CA GLU A 694 -3.18 17.24 27.43
C GLU A 694 -2.68 18.65 27.76
N GLN A 695 -1.45 18.80 28.29
CA GLN A 695 -0.85 20.14 28.45
C GLN A 695 -0.70 20.86 27.10
N ALA A 696 -0.31 20.15 26.04
CA ALA A 696 -0.19 20.72 24.69
C ALA A 696 -1.56 21.07 24.05
N ARG A 697 -2.65 20.40 24.45
CA ARG A 697 -4.04 20.75 24.07
C ARG A 697 -4.37 22.15 24.57
N ASP A 698 -4.18 22.37 25.87
CA ASP A 698 -4.61 23.59 26.53
C ASP A 698 -3.77 24.79 26.03
N GLU A 699 -2.46 24.62 25.81
CA GLU A 699 -1.60 25.64 25.16
C GLU A 699 -1.98 25.96 23.70
N PHE A 700 -2.66 25.05 23.00
CA PHE A 700 -3.13 25.22 21.61
C PHE A 700 -4.55 25.81 21.54
N LEU A 701 -5.43 25.49 22.49
CA LEU A 701 -6.74 26.11 22.63
C LEU A 701 -6.62 27.60 23.00
N ASP A 702 -5.59 27.97 23.78
CA ASP A 702 -5.25 29.37 24.08
C ASP A 702 -4.77 30.17 22.85
N ASP A 703 -4.09 29.54 21.88
CA ASP A 703 -3.53 30.19 20.68
C ASP A 703 -3.27 29.18 19.55
N ALA A 704 -4.12 29.19 18.53
CA ALA A 704 -4.05 28.30 17.36
C ALA A 704 -2.66 28.29 16.66
N SER A 705 -1.92 29.41 16.69
CA SER A 705 -0.60 29.53 16.04
C SER A 705 0.54 28.79 16.77
N ARG A 706 0.23 28.06 17.85
CA ARG A 706 1.23 27.42 18.73
C ARG A 706 1.38 25.93 18.56
N LEU A 707 0.56 25.24 17.75
CA LEU A 707 0.63 23.77 17.60
C LEU A 707 2.05 23.24 17.37
N ASP A 708 2.82 23.87 16.46
CA ASP A 708 4.20 23.45 16.17
C ASP A 708 5.23 23.76 17.28
N LYS A 709 4.90 24.72 18.16
CA LYS A 709 5.72 25.11 19.33
C LYS A 709 5.41 24.21 20.53
N ALA A 710 4.12 23.95 20.79
CA ALA A 710 3.65 23.02 21.83
C ALA A 710 4.20 21.61 21.55
N MET A 711 4.06 21.11 20.32
CA MET A 711 4.57 19.79 19.92
C MET A 711 6.10 19.70 19.77
N LYS A 712 6.87 20.64 20.33
CA LYS A 712 8.34 20.59 20.28
C LYS A 712 8.92 19.49 21.18
N TRP A 713 8.30 19.18 22.33
CA TRP A 713 8.76 18.14 23.25
C TRP A 713 8.75 16.76 22.57
N TYR A 714 7.66 16.43 21.88
CA TYR A 714 7.43 15.20 21.12
C TYR A 714 8.63 14.78 20.25
N TYR A 715 9.16 15.70 19.45
CA TYR A 715 10.31 15.42 18.57
C TYR A 715 11.64 15.35 19.32
N ASN A 716 11.77 16.01 20.48
CA ASN A 716 12.95 15.91 21.34
C ASN A 716 12.99 14.53 22.02
N ASP A 717 11.86 14.06 22.55
CA ASP A 717 11.69 12.76 23.20
C ASP A 717 12.06 11.62 22.25
N LEU A 718 11.45 11.58 21.05
CA LEU A 718 11.78 10.57 20.04
C LEU A 718 13.26 10.61 19.63
N ASN A 719 13.89 11.79 19.61
CA ASN A 719 15.32 11.92 19.37
C ASN A 719 16.19 11.46 20.54
N ALA A 720 15.79 11.73 21.79
CA ALA A 720 16.47 11.25 23.00
C ALA A 720 16.40 9.71 23.11
N VAL A 721 15.23 9.12 22.83
CA VAL A 721 15.05 7.66 22.70
C VAL A 721 15.94 7.09 21.60
N LYS A 722 15.96 7.73 20.42
CA LYS A 722 16.78 7.28 19.28
C LYS A 722 18.28 7.31 19.58
N MET A 723 18.79 8.39 20.14
CA MET A 723 20.23 8.60 20.33
C MET A 723 20.76 8.01 21.64
N GLY A 724 20.05 8.23 22.75
CA GLY A 724 20.48 7.83 24.10
C GLY A 724 20.00 6.45 24.53
N MET A 725 18.74 6.08 24.26
CA MET A 725 18.18 4.83 24.79
C MET A 725 18.52 3.59 23.94
N THR A 726 18.59 3.72 22.61
CA THR A 726 18.94 2.62 21.69
C THR A 726 20.18 1.79 22.08
N PRO A 727 21.32 2.35 22.54
CA PRO A 727 22.47 1.55 22.98
C PRO A 727 22.31 0.88 24.36
N LEU A 728 21.36 1.34 25.20
CA LEU A 728 21.17 0.85 26.59
C LEU A 728 20.23 -0.35 26.67
N VAL A 729 19.44 -0.57 25.61
CA VAL A 729 18.33 -1.55 25.59
C VAL A 729 18.58 -2.69 24.60
N PRO A 730 18.02 -3.90 24.82
CA PRO A 730 18.19 -5.02 23.90
C PRO A 730 17.63 -4.73 22.51
N ARG A 731 18.47 -4.82 21.46
CA ARG A 731 18.09 -4.53 20.05
C ARG A 731 16.78 -5.23 19.61
N ARG A 732 16.46 -6.42 20.13
CA ARG A 732 15.22 -7.17 19.83
C ARG A 732 13.91 -6.45 20.21
N TRP A 733 13.96 -5.38 20.99
CA TRP A 733 12.78 -4.58 21.33
C TRP A 733 12.46 -3.51 20.27
N ASN A 734 13.41 -3.12 19.41
CA ASN A 734 13.26 -2.01 18.48
C ASN A 734 12.66 -0.75 19.14
N VAL A 735 13.22 -0.34 20.29
CA VAL A 735 12.61 0.67 21.19
C VAL A 735 12.29 1.98 20.48
N THR A 736 13.13 2.44 19.54
CA THR A 736 12.84 3.63 18.74
C THR A 736 11.56 3.49 17.90
N LYS A 737 11.25 2.30 17.37
CA LYS A 737 9.98 2.03 16.69
C LYS A 737 8.84 1.87 17.68
N THR A 738 8.98 1.14 18.79
CA THR A 738 7.85 1.01 19.75
C THR A 738 7.43 2.34 20.38
N TYR A 739 8.38 3.25 20.62
CA TYR A 739 8.06 4.63 21.02
C TYR A 739 7.38 5.40 19.88
N ALA A 740 7.92 5.34 18.65
CA ALA A 740 7.30 6.01 17.51
C ALA A 740 5.87 5.52 17.24
N ASP A 741 5.62 4.20 17.26
CA ASP A 741 4.30 3.61 17.05
C ASP A 741 3.28 4.09 18.10
N VAL A 742 3.67 4.16 19.38
CA VAL A 742 2.80 4.65 20.49
C VAL A 742 2.58 6.16 20.40
N TYR A 743 3.65 6.95 20.27
CA TYR A 743 3.56 8.41 20.14
C TYR A 743 2.79 8.82 18.86
N HIS A 744 2.86 8.02 17.80
CA HIS A 744 2.14 8.29 16.54
C HIS A 744 0.64 8.00 16.66
N GLY A 745 0.25 6.88 17.29
CA GLY A 745 -1.15 6.60 17.61
C GLY A 745 -1.76 7.70 18.50
N LEU A 746 -1.05 8.10 19.55
CA LEU A 746 -1.52 9.19 20.41
C LEU A 746 -1.60 10.56 19.71
N MET A 747 -0.70 10.85 18.76
CA MET A 747 -0.79 12.07 17.93
C MET A 747 -2.02 12.04 17.00
N HIS A 748 -2.35 10.86 16.45
CA HIS A 748 -3.56 10.65 15.68
C HIS A 748 -4.81 10.87 16.53
N ASP A 749 -4.92 10.15 17.65
CA ASP A 749 -6.08 10.18 18.54
C ASP A 749 -6.31 11.61 19.10
N PHE A 750 -5.23 12.34 19.40
CA PHE A 750 -5.24 13.74 19.81
C PHE A 750 -5.78 14.69 18.73
N LEU A 751 -5.30 14.59 17.48
CA LEU A 751 -5.71 15.50 16.40
C LEU A 751 -7.12 15.17 15.89
N VAL A 752 -7.48 13.89 15.80
CA VAL A 752 -8.83 13.45 15.39
C VAL A 752 -9.86 13.80 16.47
N GLY A 753 -9.53 13.61 17.76
CA GLY A 753 -10.38 14.06 18.87
C GLY A 753 -10.74 15.54 18.76
N MET A 754 -9.74 16.42 18.60
CA MET A 754 -9.98 17.86 18.42
C MET A 754 -10.80 18.20 17.16
N ILE A 755 -10.73 17.40 16.09
CA ILE A 755 -11.57 17.60 14.89
C ILE A 755 -13.03 17.27 15.19
N ASP A 756 -13.28 16.17 15.92
CA ASP A 756 -14.63 15.64 16.16
C ASP A 756 -15.33 16.26 17.39
N ASP A 757 -14.58 16.87 18.32
CA ASP A 757 -15.12 17.57 19.50
C ASP A 757 -16.02 18.77 19.13
N GLY A 758 -15.90 19.32 17.91
CA GLY A 758 -16.80 20.33 17.36
C GLY A 758 -16.76 21.73 17.98
N GLU A 759 -16.15 21.90 19.16
CA GLU A 759 -15.93 23.21 19.80
C GLU A 759 -14.71 23.96 19.25
N THR A 760 -13.85 23.33 18.44
CA THR A 760 -12.70 24.00 17.81
C THR A 760 -13.15 25.11 16.87
N SER A 761 -12.70 26.34 17.13
CA SER A 761 -12.84 27.44 16.17
C SER A 761 -12.11 27.12 14.86
N SER A 762 -12.65 27.61 13.75
CA SER A 762 -12.17 27.33 12.38
C SER A 762 -10.69 27.64 12.15
N ALA A 763 -10.09 28.55 12.94
CA ALA A 763 -8.66 28.81 12.93
C ALA A 763 -7.81 27.61 13.42
N HIS A 764 -8.25 26.91 14.48
CA HIS A 764 -7.58 25.69 14.95
C HIS A 764 -7.71 24.58 13.91
N THR A 765 -8.90 24.43 13.31
CA THR A 765 -9.18 23.47 12.24
C THR A 765 -8.25 23.65 11.03
N LEU A 766 -7.96 24.90 10.64
CA LEU A 766 -7.02 25.21 9.57
C LEU A 766 -5.57 24.83 9.92
N GLU A 767 -5.09 25.16 11.12
CA GLU A 767 -3.73 24.82 11.55
C GLU A 767 -3.53 23.30 11.74
N ILE A 768 -4.54 22.58 12.23
CA ILE A 768 -4.58 21.11 12.26
C ILE A 768 -4.48 20.57 10.83
N ALA A 769 -5.29 21.08 9.89
CA ALA A 769 -5.24 20.70 8.48
C ALA A 769 -3.96 21.16 7.75
N GLY A 770 -3.10 21.97 8.39
CA GLY A 770 -1.76 22.34 7.90
C GLY A 770 -0.62 21.62 8.65
N PHE A 771 -0.93 20.77 9.63
CA PHE A 771 0.05 20.09 10.47
C PHE A 771 0.69 18.83 9.84
N PRO A 772 -0.02 17.98 9.06
CA PRO A 772 0.57 16.73 8.53
C PRO A 772 1.83 16.94 7.69
N GLU A 773 1.89 17.94 6.80
CA GLU A 773 3.09 18.25 6.02
C GLU A 773 4.26 18.64 6.94
N LYS A 774 4.01 19.44 7.99
CA LYS A 774 4.99 19.82 9.01
C LYS A 774 5.46 18.59 9.81
N TYR A 775 4.54 17.69 10.19
CA TYR A 775 4.79 16.46 10.95
C TYR A 775 5.60 15.43 10.17
N TYR A 776 5.14 14.98 9.01
CA TYR A 776 5.82 13.94 8.22
C TYR A 776 7.22 14.40 7.78
N LYS A 777 7.40 15.69 7.50
CA LYS A 777 8.70 16.33 7.18
C LYS A 777 9.66 16.41 8.39
N LYS A 778 9.15 16.34 9.62
CA LYS A 778 9.94 16.17 10.85
C LYS A 778 10.22 14.68 11.14
N MET A 779 9.23 13.80 11.01
CA MET A 779 9.41 12.34 11.18
C MET A 779 10.39 11.74 10.17
N ALA A 780 10.40 12.22 8.93
CA ALA A 780 11.39 11.86 7.91
C ALA A 780 12.82 12.22 8.31
N LYS A 781 13.04 13.34 9.03
CA LYS A 781 14.35 13.72 9.58
C LYS A 781 14.74 12.83 10.77
N LEU A 782 13.77 12.38 11.55
CA LEU A 782 13.97 11.35 12.58
C LEU A 782 14.19 9.95 11.98
N GLY A 783 13.95 9.76 10.68
CA GLY A 783 14.29 8.54 9.92
C GLY A 783 13.15 7.56 9.72
N PHE A 784 11.91 7.96 10.01
CA PHE A 784 10.70 7.19 9.73
C PHE A 784 10.12 7.60 8.38
N ARG A 785 9.68 6.64 7.56
CA ARG A 785 8.95 6.96 6.31
C ARG A 785 7.46 7.13 6.60
N PRO A 786 6.70 7.86 5.75
CA PRO A 786 5.23 7.87 5.83
C PRO A 786 4.62 6.46 5.74
N GLU A 787 5.25 5.56 4.98
CA GLU A 787 4.85 4.14 4.86
C GLU A 787 4.97 3.33 6.17
N ASP A 788 5.83 3.76 7.10
CA ASP A 788 6.01 3.11 8.41
C ASP A 788 4.99 3.62 9.46
N LEU A 789 4.25 4.68 9.13
CA LEU A 789 3.41 5.49 10.03
C LEU A 789 1.93 5.34 9.66
N THR A 790 1.28 4.37 10.31
CA THR A 790 -0.16 4.07 10.16
C THR A 790 -0.84 4.03 11.54
N PRO A 791 -2.04 4.60 11.74
CA PRO A 791 -2.93 5.26 10.77
C PRO A 791 -2.39 6.60 10.24
N HIS A 792 -3.06 7.22 9.27
CA HIS A 792 -2.66 8.56 8.83
C HIS A 792 -2.98 9.58 9.92
N VAL A 793 -2.08 10.54 10.16
CA VAL A 793 -2.13 11.47 11.32
C VAL A 793 -3.48 12.16 11.53
N ILE A 794 -4.22 12.47 10.46
CA ILE A 794 -5.64 12.90 10.51
C ILE A 794 -6.52 12.19 9.46
N ASP A 795 -6.27 10.90 9.19
CA ASP A 795 -7.10 10.05 8.30
C ASP A 795 -7.38 10.58 6.87
N ASN A 796 -6.49 11.44 6.34
CA ASN A 796 -6.59 12.16 5.06
C ASN A 796 -7.76 13.17 5.01
N ARG A 797 -8.32 13.56 6.16
CA ARG A 797 -9.41 14.55 6.29
C ARG A 797 -8.99 15.99 5.97
N GLU A 798 -7.74 16.24 5.56
CA GLU A 798 -7.23 17.55 5.13
C GLU A 798 -8.18 18.26 4.16
N ALA A 799 -8.65 17.56 3.13
CA ALA A 799 -9.58 18.09 2.14
C ALA A 799 -10.99 18.34 2.72
N GLU A 800 -11.47 17.50 3.63
CA GLU A 800 -12.76 17.68 4.32
C GLU A 800 -12.75 18.96 5.17
N LEU A 801 -11.66 19.19 5.91
CA LEU A 801 -11.47 20.38 6.75
C LEU A 801 -11.34 21.67 5.93
N VAL A 802 -10.61 21.61 4.81
CA VAL A 802 -10.51 22.73 3.85
C VAL A 802 -11.87 23.01 3.20
N ASP A 803 -12.60 21.97 2.78
CA ASP A 803 -13.94 22.09 2.21
C ASP A 803 -14.94 22.68 3.21
N GLY A 804 -14.90 22.26 4.48
CA GLY A 804 -15.73 22.82 5.55
C GLY A 804 -15.45 24.31 5.78
N PHE A 805 -14.18 24.72 5.80
CA PHE A 805 -13.80 26.14 5.91
C PHE A 805 -14.23 26.95 4.69
N ARG A 806 -14.02 26.43 3.47
CA ARG A 806 -14.48 27.06 2.22
C ARG A 806 -16.00 27.23 2.23
N GLN A 807 -16.74 26.20 2.62
CA GLN A 807 -18.21 26.24 2.72
C GLN A 807 -18.70 27.28 3.74
N LEU A 808 -17.97 27.51 4.84
CA LEU A 808 -18.30 28.56 5.81
C LEU A 808 -18.19 29.97 5.18
N ILE A 809 -17.11 30.25 4.44
CA ILE A 809 -16.96 31.52 3.72
C ILE A 809 -18.01 31.67 2.63
N VAL A 810 -18.26 30.62 1.82
CA VAL A 810 -19.28 30.64 0.75
C VAL A 810 -20.68 30.86 1.32
N LYS A 811 -21.00 30.28 2.49
CA LYS A 811 -22.27 30.53 3.17
C LYS A 811 -22.41 31.99 3.61
N PHE A 812 -21.38 32.59 4.20
CA PHE A 812 -21.42 34.02 4.55
C PHE A 812 -21.52 34.92 3.32
N LEU A 813 -20.85 34.56 2.21
CA LEU A 813 -20.93 35.25 0.93
C LEU A 813 -22.37 35.22 0.37
N ASP A 814 -23.00 34.04 0.36
CA ASP A 814 -24.38 33.86 -0.10
C ASP A 814 -25.37 34.64 0.78
N GLU A 815 -25.27 34.50 2.11
CA GLU A 815 -26.08 35.27 3.05
C GLU A 815 -25.92 36.79 2.91
N TRP A 816 -24.77 37.29 2.42
CA TRP A 816 -24.56 38.71 2.12
C TRP A 816 -25.11 39.13 0.76
N ILE A 817 -24.87 38.33 -0.29
CA ILE A 817 -25.33 38.64 -1.65
C ILE A 817 -26.86 38.57 -1.73
N ASP A 818 -27.49 37.59 -1.09
CA ASP A 818 -28.96 37.51 -1.04
C ASP A 818 -29.58 38.66 -0.24
N ARG A 819 -28.92 39.15 0.83
CA ARG A 819 -29.36 40.36 1.55
C ARG A 819 -29.25 41.62 0.68
N ILE A 820 -28.19 41.75 -0.12
CA ILE A 820 -28.03 42.84 -1.08
C ILE A 820 -29.12 42.75 -2.17
N LEU A 821 -29.29 41.60 -2.82
CA LEU A 821 -30.32 41.37 -3.84
C LEU A 821 -31.74 41.60 -3.30
N ALA A 822 -32.02 41.21 -2.05
CA ALA A 822 -33.30 41.44 -1.39
C ALA A 822 -33.52 42.91 -0.95
N GLN A 823 -32.47 43.74 -0.91
CA GLN A 823 -32.57 45.19 -0.78
C GLN A 823 -32.79 45.83 -2.17
N GLU A 824 -31.94 45.49 -3.14
CA GLU A 824 -32.03 45.95 -4.54
C GLU A 824 -33.43 45.73 -5.15
N ARG A 825 -34.05 44.57 -4.90
CA ARG A 825 -35.44 44.27 -5.33
C ARG A 825 -36.50 45.16 -4.68
N ARG A 826 -36.33 45.56 -3.42
CA ARG A 826 -37.25 46.48 -2.73
C ARG A 826 -37.05 47.91 -3.20
N ASP A 827 -35.79 48.33 -3.34
CA ASP A 827 -35.39 49.65 -3.85
C ASP A 827 -36.02 49.94 -5.23
N LEU A 828 -36.04 48.94 -6.13
CA LEU A 828 -36.70 49.04 -7.44
C LEU A 828 -38.23 49.07 -7.31
N ALA A 829 -38.82 48.15 -6.52
CA ALA A 829 -40.27 48.01 -6.39
C ALA A 829 -40.97 49.20 -5.71
N GLU A 830 -40.29 49.91 -4.81
CA GLU A 830 -40.82 51.10 -4.11
C GLU A 830 -40.79 52.38 -4.98
N ARG A 831 -40.19 52.30 -6.19
CA ARG A 831 -40.21 53.29 -7.28
C ARG A 831 -39.91 54.75 -6.88
N GLY A 832 -39.11 54.95 -5.83
CA GLY A 832 -38.67 56.29 -5.39
C GLY A 832 -39.78 57.17 -4.79
N THR A 833 -40.89 56.59 -4.32
CA THR A 833 -42.03 57.35 -3.77
C THR A 833 -41.80 57.90 -2.35
N ALA A 834 -40.74 57.47 -1.66
CA ALA A 834 -40.27 58.03 -0.40
C ALA A 834 -39.19 59.12 -0.62
N GLU A 835 -39.04 60.03 0.34
CA GLU A 835 -38.05 61.12 0.30
C GLU A 835 -36.60 60.59 0.42
N GLY A 836 -36.07 60.08 -0.69
CA GLY A 836 -34.73 59.50 -0.78
C GLY A 836 -34.66 58.38 -1.81
N SER A 837 -34.55 58.71 -3.10
CA SER A 837 -34.26 57.71 -4.15
C SER A 837 -33.00 56.92 -3.80
N ASN A 838 -32.97 55.63 -4.15
CA ASN A 838 -31.77 54.78 -4.02
C ASN A 838 -30.86 54.78 -5.25
N LEU A 839 -31.20 55.63 -6.22
CA LEU A 839 -30.26 56.19 -7.19
C LEU A 839 -29.57 57.41 -6.59
N ASP A 840 -28.27 57.52 -6.81
CA ASP A 840 -27.42 58.66 -6.43
C ASP A 840 -26.62 59.15 -7.65
N GLN A 841 -25.99 60.32 -7.57
CA GLN A 841 -25.04 60.79 -8.59
C GLN A 841 -23.60 60.65 -8.09
N ASP A 842 -22.70 60.12 -8.93
CA ASP A 842 -21.27 60.11 -8.63
C ASP A 842 -20.60 61.48 -8.86
N GLU A 843 -19.30 61.55 -8.57
CA GLU A 843 -18.49 62.78 -8.69
C GLU A 843 -18.44 63.36 -10.12
N TYR A 844 -18.76 62.56 -11.14
CA TYR A 844 -18.84 62.96 -12.54
C TYR A 844 -20.29 63.24 -13.00
N GLY A 845 -21.28 63.04 -12.12
CA GLY A 845 -22.71 63.26 -12.36
C GLY A 845 -23.50 62.01 -12.79
N TYR A 846 -22.84 60.85 -12.95
CA TYR A 846 -23.49 59.65 -13.46
C TYR A 846 -24.42 59.01 -12.42
N PHE A 847 -25.60 58.52 -12.85
CA PHE A 847 -26.49 57.78 -11.96
C PHE A 847 -25.87 56.45 -11.51
N ARG A 848 -25.98 56.15 -10.22
CA ARG A 848 -25.44 54.95 -9.53
C ARG A 848 -26.44 54.30 -8.60
N THR A 849 -26.34 52.98 -8.40
CA THR A 849 -27.00 52.31 -7.28
C THR A 849 -26.10 52.33 -6.03
N LYS A 850 -26.67 52.65 -4.87
CA LYS A 850 -25.92 52.73 -3.60
C LYS A 850 -25.29 51.41 -3.16
N ASN A 851 -25.82 50.28 -3.63
CA ASN A 851 -25.42 48.94 -3.21
C ASN A 851 -24.16 48.41 -3.92
N LEU A 852 -23.80 48.94 -5.10
CA LEU A 852 -22.63 48.50 -5.88
C LEU A 852 -21.31 48.58 -5.08
N VAL A 853 -21.08 49.71 -4.40
CA VAL A 853 -19.86 49.95 -3.63
C VAL A 853 -19.77 49.01 -2.42
N ALA A 854 -20.91 48.69 -1.80
CA ALA A 854 -20.98 47.76 -0.67
C ALA A 854 -20.63 46.32 -1.09
N LEU A 855 -21.13 45.86 -2.25
CA LEU A 855 -20.80 44.56 -2.83
C LEU A 855 -19.29 44.40 -3.06
N TRP A 856 -18.68 45.34 -3.79
CA TRP A 856 -17.24 45.28 -4.11
C TRP A 856 -16.32 45.58 -2.93
N ARG A 857 -16.83 46.17 -1.84
CA ARG A 857 -16.11 46.22 -0.56
C ARG A 857 -16.15 44.85 0.13
N MET A 858 -17.33 44.26 0.29
CA MET A 858 -17.53 42.96 0.95
C MET A 858 -16.73 41.85 0.25
N LEU A 859 -16.75 41.78 -1.09
CA LEU A 859 -15.94 40.80 -1.84
C LEU A 859 -14.45 40.92 -1.54
N ARG A 860 -13.91 42.14 -1.46
CA ARG A 860 -12.49 42.37 -1.13
C ARG A 860 -12.15 42.05 0.32
N GLU A 861 -13.09 42.21 1.26
CA GLU A 861 -12.96 41.80 2.67
C GLU A 861 -13.00 40.27 2.83
N GLN A 862 -13.79 39.56 2.01
CA GLN A 862 -13.81 38.08 2.00
C GLN A 862 -12.55 37.48 1.33
N VAL A 863 -11.97 38.14 0.32
CA VAL A 863 -10.64 37.74 -0.21
C VAL A 863 -9.55 37.91 0.87
N ASP A 864 -9.57 38.98 1.67
CA ASP A 864 -8.64 39.12 2.81
C ASP A 864 -8.84 38.00 3.84
N ALA A 865 -10.09 37.68 4.16
CA ALA A 865 -10.42 36.61 5.10
C ALA A 865 -9.93 35.23 4.63
N ALA A 866 -9.99 34.95 3.33
CA ALA A 866 -9.43 33.74 2.74
C ALA A 866 -7.89 33.76 2.70
N ALA A 867 -7.27 34.89 2.33
CA ALA A 867 -5.81 35.04 2.26
C ALA A 867 -5.12 34.88 3.62
N ASN A 868 -5.80 35.28 4.71
CA ASN A 868 -5.35 35.06 6.10
C ASN A 868 -5.21 33.57 6.48
N SER A 869 -5.64 32.61 5.65
CA SER A 869 -5.42 31.17 5.87
C SER A 869 -4.04 30.67 5.40
N GLU A 870 -3.23 31.54 4.78
CA GLU A 870 -1.95 31.23 4.12
C GLU A 870 -2.01 30.12 3.05
N ARG A 871 -3.22 29.73 2.62
CA ARG A 871 -3.48 28.62 1.68
C ARG A 871 -4.14 29.09 0.38
N ALA A 872 -3.45 28.87 -0.74
CA ALA A 872 -3.91 29.28 -2.07
C ALA A 872 -5.18 28.51 -2.51
N ASP A 873 -5.29 27.22 -2.22
CA ASP A 873 -6.46 26.38 -2.51
C ASP A 873 -7.75 26.87 -1.85
N VAL A 874 -7.64 27.44 -0.64
CA VAL A 874 -8.76 28.11 0.04
C VAL A 874 -9.16 29.39 -0.70
N VAL A 875 -8.21 30.23 -1.10
CA VAL A 875 -8.46 31.49 -1.82
C VAL A 875 -9.06 31.22 -3.20
N GLU A 876 -8.46 30.31 -3.98
CA GLU A 876 -8.89 29.91 -5.31
C GLU A 876 -10.34 29.38 -5.29
N GLY A 877 -10.66 28.48 -4.35
CA GLY A 877 -12.02 27.97 -4.19
C GLY A 877 -13.05 28.99 -3.69
N VAL A 878 -12.62 30.03 -2.97
CA VAL A 878 -13.49 31.16 -2.58
C VAL A 878 -13.72 32.12 -3.75
N VAL A 879 -12.70 32.42 -4.55
CA VAL A 879 -12.78 33.29 -5.73
C VAL A 879 -13.65 32.65 -6.83
N ASP A 880 -13.55 31.33 -7.03
CA ASP A 880 -14.46 30.57 -7.90
C ASP A 880 -15.94 30.75 -7.52
N ALA A 881 -16.25 30.69 -6.21
CA ALA A 881 -17.61 30.93 -5.72
C ALA A 881 -18.04 32.39 -5.97
N MET A 882 -17.15 33.37 -5.79
CA MET A 882 -17.43 34.77 -6.10
C MET A 882 -17.76 34.98 -7.58
N PHE A 883 -17.00 34.41 -8.52
CA PHE A 883 -17.29 34.52 -9.95
C PHE A 883 -18.66 33.92 -10.29
N LEU A 884 -19.00 32.75 -9.74
CA LEU A 884 -20.31 32.12 -9.91
C LEU A 884 -21.46 33.00 -9.37
N ARG A 885 -21.28 33.66 -8.22
CA ARG A 885 -22.30 34.57 -7.67
C ARG A 885 -22.39 35.91 -8.40
N LEU A 886 -21.29 36.44 -8.94
CA LEU A 886 -21.30 37.63 -9.79
C LEU A 886 -22.10 37.38 -11.08
N ARG A 887 -21.87 36.26 -11.77
CA ARG A 887 -22.69 35.82 -12.92
C ARG A 887 -24.16 35.62 -12.53
N GLY A 888 -24.41 35.01 -11.36
CA GLY A 888 -25.76 34.86 -10.81
C GLY A 888 -26.47 36.20 -10.58
N ARG A 889 -25.76 37.21 -10.05
CA ARG A 889 -26.26 38.57 -9.85
C ARG A 889 -26.56 39.29 -11.17
N GLN A 890 -25.70 39.18 -12.19
CA GLN A 890 -25.95 39.74 -13.53
C GLN A 890 -27.29 39.21 -14.10
N GLN A 891 -27.50 37.88 -14.08
CA GLN A 891 -28.74 37.28 -14.56
C GLN A 891 -29.97 37.65 -13.69
N ALA A 892 -29.79 37.77 -12.37
CA ALA A 892 -30.87 38.18 -11.48
C ALA A 892 -31.32 39.63 -11.75
N TRP A 893 -30.38 40.54 -12.03
CA TRP A 893 -30.67 41.92 -12.41
C TRP A 893 -31.36 42.02 -13.77
N GLN A 894 -30.87 41.28 -14.77
CA GLN A 894 -31.49 41.27 -16.11
C GLN A 894 -32.96 40.85 -16.04
N ARG A 895 -33.27 39.74 -15.35
CA ARG A 895 -34.65 39.25 -15.18
C ARG A 895 -35.53 40.25 -14.43
N MET A 896 -35.03 40.83 -13.33
CA MET A 896 -35.76 41.80 -12.52
C MET A 896 -36.18 43.04 -13.34
N LEU A 897 -35.28 43.56 -14.17
CA LEU A 897 -35.56 44.68 -15.07
C LEU A 897 -36.40 44.27 -16.28
N GLU A 898 -36.29 43.01 -16.74
CA GLU A 898 -37.08 42.49 -17.86
C GLU A 898 -38.56 42.34 -17.46
N ASP A 899 -38.83 41.82 -16.26
CA ASP A 899 -40.16 41.69 -15.67
C ASP A 899 -40.84 43.07 -15.55
N GLU A 900 -40.18 44.03 -14.88
CA GLU A 900 -40.69 45.40 -14.71
C GLU A 900 -40.90 46.14 -16.04
N ALA A 901 -39.96 46.05 -16.97
CA ALA A 901 -40.09 46.68 -18.29
C ALA A 901 -41.13 45.99 -19.18
N THR A 902 -41.40 44.69 -18.98
CA THR A 902 -42.52 44.00 -19.64
C THR A 902 -43.85 44.46 -19.06
N ALA A 903 -43.98 44.52 -17.74
CA ALA A 903 -45.18 45.04 -17.07
C ALA A 903 -45.47 46.50 -17.46
N ALA A 904 -44.44 47.34 -17.59
CA ALA A 904 -44.58 48.72 -18.07
C ALA A 904 -45.09 48.78 -19.52
N CYS A 905 -44.53 47.94 -20.43
CA CYS A 905 -45.03 47.81 -21.80
C CYS A 905 -46.50 47.36 -21.83
N GLU A 906 -46.88 46.32 -21.06
CA GLU A 906 -48.25 45.81 -21.04
C GLU A 906 -49.24 46.85 -20.52
N ALA A 907 -48.95 47.51 -19.39
CA ALA A 907 -49.76 48.60 -18.85
C ALA A 907 -49.96 49.73 -19.86
N ALA A 908 -48.88 50.14 -20.54
CA ALA A 908 -48.94 51.13 -21.61
C ALA A 908 -49.81 50.66 -22.78
N THR A 909 -49.77 49.37 -23.18
CA THR A 909 -50.67 48.86 -24.25
C THR A 909 -52.14 48.91 -23.84
N ALA A 910 -52.47 48.54 -22.59
CA ALA A 910 -53.82 48.35 -22.05
C ALA A 910 -54.66 49.63 -21.89
N ALA A 911 -54.11 50.80 -22.24
CA ALA A 911 -54.74 52.12 -22.17
C ALA A 911 -55.11 52.58 -20.73
N ALA A 912 -54.47 52.00 -19.72
CA ALA A 912 -54.65 52.32 -18.30
C ALA A 912 -53.87 53.57 -17.84
N GLY A 913 -53.87 54.64 -18.64
CA GLY A 913 -53.10 55.86 -18.39
C GLY A 913 -51.59 55.71 -18.61
N PRO A 914 -50.78 56.73 -18.26
CA PRO A 914 -49.34 56.56 -18.10
C PRO A 914 -49.06 55.65 -16.89
N ALA A 915 -48.10 54.75 -17.01
CA ALA A 915 -47.72 53.87 -15.90
C ALA A 915 -47.00 54.67 -14.81
N ASP A 916 -47.53 54.63 -13.58
CA ASP A 916 -47.01 55.41 -12.47
C ASP A 916 -45.57 54.97 -12.11
N GLY A 917 -44.62 55.90 -12.15
CA GLY A 917 -43.18 55.61 -12.03
C GLY A 917 -42.44 55.18 -13.31
N PHE A 918 -42.99 55.42 -14.53
CA PHE A 918 -42.27 55.15 -15.79
C PHE A 918 -40.87 55.80 -15.86
N GLN A 919 -40.76 57.08 -15.51
CA GLN A 919 -39.49 57.82 -15.43
C GLN A 919 -38.50 57.12 -14.49
N ALA A 920 -38.94 56.69 -13.32
CA ALA A 920 -38.07 56.02 -12.35
C ALA A 920 -37.48 54.71 -12.93
N LEU A 921 -38.27 53.93 -13.69
CA LEU A 921 -37.74 52.74 -14.37
C LEU A 921 -36.70 53.09 -15.45
N GLN A 922 -36.89 54.20 -16.17
CA GLN A 922 -35.88 54.72 -17.12
C GLN A 922 -34.59 55.13 -16.39
N ASP A 923 -34.69 55.85 -15.26
CA ASP A 923 -33.55 56.24 -14.43
C ASP A 923 -32.82 55.00 -13.86
N TRP A 924 -33.55 53.97 -13.41
CA TRP A 924 -32.98 52.70 -12.93
C TRP A 924 -32.27 51.90 -14.03
N LEU A 925 -32.77 51.90 -15.26
CA LEU A 925 -32.10 51.27 -16.41
C LEU A 925 -30.77 51.97 -16.72
N VAL A 926 -30.73 53.31 -16.68
CA VAL A 926 -29.51 54.11 -16.89
C VAL A 926 -28.51 53.90 -15.75
N ALA A 927 -28.95 53.94 -14.49
CA ALA A 927 -28.09 53.65 -13.34
C ALA A 927 -27.49 52.25 -13.41
N THR A 928 -28.29 51.24 -13.78
CA THR A 928 -27.81 49.86 -13.94
C THR A 928 -26.81 49.75 -15.08
N ALA A 929 -27.05 50.42 -16.22
CA ALA A 929 -26.12 50.44 -17.35
C ALA A 929 -24.77 51.07 -16.97
N ASN A 930 -24.79 52.23 -16.30
CA ASN A 930 -23.59 52.89 -15.76
C ASN A 930 -22.83 52.00 -14.78
N ASP A 931 -23.53 51.33 -13.87
CA ASP A 931 -22.94 50.47 -12.83
C ASP A 931 -22.26 49.23 -13.41
N GLN A 932 -22.77 48.69 -14.52
CA GLN A 932 -22.09 47.60 -15.21
C GLN A 932 -20.83 48.11 -15.92
N ILE A 933 -20.86 49.30 -16.52
CA ILE A 933 -19.65 49.91 -17.11
C ILE A 933 -18.60 50.20 -16.05
N ALA A 934 -18.94 50.75 -14.88
CA ALA A 934 -17.96 50.97 -13.80
C ALA A 934 -17.34 49.69 -13.22
N CYS A 935 -17.90 48.51 -13.50
CA CYS A 935 -17.24 47.24 -13.19
C CYS A 935 -16.08 46.93 -14.17
N VAL A 936 -16.10 47.50 -15.38
CA VAL A 936 -15.23 47.20 -16.52
C VAL A 936 -14.32 48.37 -16.93
N ASP A 937 -14.71 49.60 -16.64
CA ASP A 937 -14.05 50.83 -17.09
C ASP A 937 -12.72 51.06 -16.35
N ASP A 938 -11.62 50.73 -17.03
CA ASP A 938 -10.25 50.99 -16.57
C ASP A 938 -9.77 52.34 -17.15
N ASN A 939 -9.86 53.40 -16.34
CA ASN A 939 -9.40 54.73 -16.72
C ASN A 939 -7.89 54.87 -16.46
N GLU A 940 -7.09 54.52 -17.48
CA GLU A 940 -5.63 54.58 -17.45
C GLU A 940 -5.10 56.00 -17.16
N ASP A 941 -5.75 57.05 -17.68
CA ASP A 941 -5.32 58.45 -17.52
C ASP A 941 -5.48 58.97 -16.08
N GLU A 942 -6.52 58.53 -15.37
CA GLU A 942 -6.71 58.83 -13.93
C GLU A 942 -6.02 57.80 -13.00
N GLY A 943 -5.43 56.74 -13.56
CA GLY A 943 -4.85 55.62 -12.79
C GLY A 943 -5.90 54.82 -12.01
N ARG A 944 -7.15 54.84 -12.47
CA ARG A 944 -8.32 54.30 -11.77
C ARG A 944 -8.81 53.03 -12.46
N LEU A 945 -8.48 51.88 -11.89
CA LEU A 945 -9.01 50.58 -12.35
C LEU A 945 -10.51 50.43 -12.02
N GLY A 946 -11.25 49.81 -12.94
CA GLY A 946 -12.62 49.35 -12.74
C GLY A 946 -12.70 48.27 -11.66
N TYR A 947 -13.90 48.01 -11.12
CA TYR A 947 -14.02 47.12 -9.96
C TYR A 947 -13.52 45.68 -10.24
N LEU A 948 -13.72 45.16 -11.46
CA LEU A 948 -13.30 43.81 -11.83
C LEU A 948 -11.77 43.70 -12.00
N SER A 949 -11.13 44.68 -12.63
CA SER A 949 -9.66 44.74 -12.77
C SER A 949 -8.96 45.00 -11.42
N SER A 950 -9.55 45.84 -10.56
CA SER A 950 -9.11 46.02 -9.17
C SER A 950 -9.26 44.73 -8.34
N PHE A 951 -10.31 43.93 -8.58
CA PHE A 951 -10.49 42.62 -7.95
C PHE A 951 -9.45 41.61 -8.43
N ARG A 952 -9.24 41.51 -9.76
CA ARG A 952 -8.19 40.67 -10.38
C ARG A 952 -6.82 40.96 -9.78
N GLN A 953 -6.40 42.22 -9.73
CA GLN A 953 -5.11 42.64 -9.18
C GLN A 953 -4.94 42.22 -7.70
N LYS A 954 -6.03 42.22 -6.91
CA LYS A 954 -5.97 41.77 -5.51
C LYS A 954 -5.82 40.25 -5.42
N VAL A 955 -6.61 39.49 -6.20
CA VAL A 955 -6.52 38.03 -6.28
C VAL A 955 -5.13 37.58 -6.73
N GLU A 956 -4.50 38.28 -7.68
CA GLU A 956 -3.16 37.98 -8.20
C GLU A 956 -2.08 37.85 -7.12
N SER A 957 -2.22 38.55 -5.99
CA SER A 957 -1.28 38.47 -4.86
C SER A 957 -1.39 37.19 -4.01
N SER A 958 -2.47 36.42 -4.15
CA SER A 958 -2.92 35.42 -3.17
C SER A 958 -3.24 34.04 -3.76
N VAL A 959 -3.02 33.81 -5.05
CA VAL A 959 -3.35 32.56 -5.76
C VAL A 959 -2.16 32.02 -6.58
N THR A 960 -2.25 30.76 -6.99
CA THR A 960 -1.20 30.09 -7.78
C THR A 960 -1.19 30.60 -9.22
N ALA A 961 0.00 30.76 -9.81
CA ALA A 961 0.14 31.22 -11.20
C ALA A 961 -0.61 30.35 -12.24
N GLY A 962 -0.80 29.05 -11.98
CA GLY A 962 -1.60 28.16 -12.84
C GLY A 962 -3.12 28.33 -12.69
N TYR A 963 -3.61 28.94 -11.60
CA TYR A 963 -5.01 29.34 -11.46
C TYR A 963 -5.30 30.66 -12.18
N LEU A 964 -4.30 31.55 -12.32
CA LEU A 964 -4.48 32.87 -12.96
C LEU A 964 -4.98 32.79 -14.40
N GLU A 965 -4.53 31.82 -15.21
CA GLU A 965 -5.01 31.64 -16.59
C GLU A 965 -6.53 31.41 -16.61
N ARG A 966 -7.03 30.55 -15.72
CA ARG A 966 -8.46 30.26 -15.54
C ARG A 966 -9.21 31.46 -14.93
N ALA A 967 -8.61 32.17 -13.98
CA ALA A 967 -9.21 33.36 -13.39
C ALA A 967 -9.36 34.49 -14.42
N ASP A 968 -8.43 34.59 -15.38
CA ASP A 968 -8.49 35.56 -16.48
C ASP A 968 -9.57 35.21 -17.51
N ASP A 969 -9.79 33.92 -17.82
CA ASP A 969 -10.96 33.47 -18.60
C ASP A 969 -12.29 33.81 -17.90
N GLU A 970 -12.39 33.57 -16.60
CA GLU A 970 -13.58 33.90 -15.78
C GLU A 970 -13.82 35.41 -15.71
N VAL A 971 -12.76 36.21 -15.54
CA VAL A 971 -12.79 37.67 -15.56
C VAL A 971 -13.20 38.20 -16.94
N ALA A 972 -12.65 37.68 -18.03
CA ALA A 972 -13.05 38.06 -19.38
C ALA A 972 -14.53 37.76 -19.63
N SER A 973 -15.00 36.56 -19.24
CA SER A 973 -16.41 36.18 -19.33
C SER A 973 -17.33 37.08 -18.49
N LEU A 974 -16.92 37.49 -17.30
CA LEU A 974 -17.67 38.43 -16.46
C LEU A 974 -17.72 39.84 -17.06
N ARG A 975 -16.59 40.32 -17.57
CA ARG A 975 -16.45 41.62 -18.25
C ARG A 975 -17.42 41.71 -19.43
N ASP A 976 -17.41 40.70 -20.28
CA ASP A 976 -18.26 40.67 -21.48
C ASP A 976 -19.75 40.61 -21.07
N GLY A 977 -20.09 39.84 -20.02
CA GLY A 977 -21.43 39.83 -19.43
C GLY A 977 -21.88 41.17 -18.81
N TYR A 978 -20.96 42.00 -18.32
CA TYR A 978 -21.27 43.37 -17.88
C TYR A 978 -21.55 44.30 -19.07
N LEU A 979 -20.77 44.20 -20.15
CA LEU A 979 -20.98 44.98 -21.38
C LEU A 979 -22.30 44.61 -22.07
N ASP A 980 -22.63 43.31 -22.12
CA ASP A 980 -23.90 42.81 -22.64
C ASP A 980 -25.08 43.34 -21.81
N LEU A 981 -25.03 43.24 -20.48
CA LEU A 981 -26.10 43.72 -19.60
C LEU A 981 -26.27 45.25 -19.68
N SER A 982 -25.18 46.01 -19.78
CA SER A 982 -25.25 47.47 -19.98
C SER A 982 -25.93 47.82 -21.31
N THR A 983 -25.48 47.20 -22.41
CA THR A 983 -26.05 47.39 -23.75
C THR A 983 -27.52 46.97 -23.81
N TRP A 984 -27.89 45.88 -23.12
CA TRP A 984 -29.26 45.41 -22.99
C TRP A 984 -30.14 46.42 -22.24
N CYS A 985 -29.67 47.03 -21.15
CA CYS A 985 -30.41 48.07 -20.42
C CYS A 985 -30.71 49.28 -21.32
N ILE A 986 -29.73 49.76 -22.09
CA ILE A 986 -29.91 50.89 -23.03
C ILE A 986 -30.85 50.51 -24.20
N ASN A 987 -30.77 49.28 -24.70
CA ASN A 987 -31.70 48.77 -25.72
C ASN A 987 -33.14 48.70 -25.18
N ARG A 988 -33.33 48.23 -23.94
CA ARG A 988 -34.63 48.15 -23.28
C ARG A 988 -35.22 49.53 -22.97
N PHE A 989 -34.40 50.48 -22.57
CA PHE A 989 -34.74 51.89 -22.42
C PHE A 989 -35.27 52.49 -23.75
N ALA A 990 -34.57 52.26 -24.86
CA ALA A 990 -35.01 52.71 -26.18
C ALA A 990 -36.36 52.07 -26.58
N GLN A 991 -36.54 50.76 -26.38
CA GLN A 991 -37.81 50.06 -26.64
C GLN A 991 -38.98 50.66 -25.83
N LEU A 992 -38.75 51.07 -24.58
CA LEU A 992 -39.77 51.65 -23.71
C LEU A 992 -40.29 53.00 -24.24
N ILE A 993 -39.41 53.89 -24.73
CA ILE A 993 -39.81 55.15 -25.37
C ILE A 993 -40.73 54.89 -26.58
N PHE A 994 -40.42 53.87 -27.39
CA PHE A 994 -41.27 53.49 -28.52
C PHE A 994 -42.60 52.83 -28.11
N ALA A 995 -42.64 52.17 -26.95
CA ALA A 995 -43.83 51.51 -26.42
C ALA A 995 -44.82 52.47 -25.73
N VAL A 996 -44.31 53.58 -25.17
CA VAL A 996 -45.09 54.57 -24.42
C VAL A 996 -45.34 55.83 -25.24
N ASP A 997 -44.31 56.64 -25.49
CA ASP A 997 -44.46 58.00 -26.02
C ASP A 997 -44.85 57.98 -27.50
N PHE A 998 -44.09 57.25 -28.32
CA PHE A 998 -44.34 57.16 -29.76
C PHE A 998 -45.48 56.20 -30.14
N LYS A 999 -46.13 55.56 -29.16
CA LYS A 999 -47.30 54.66 -29.37
C LYS A 999 -48.44 55.32 -30.14
N SER A 1000 -48.67 56.61 -29.89
CA SER A 1000 -49.72 57.39 -30.57
C SER A 1000 -49.32 57.86 -31.98
N VAL A 1001 -48.02 57.91 -32.25
CA VAL A 1001 -47.39 58.56 -33.41
C VAL A 1001 -47.05 57.55 -34.50
N MET A 1002 -46.51 56.39 -34.13
CA MET A 1002 -46.12 55.32 -35.06
C MET A 1002 -47.24 54.80 -35.98
N PRO A 1003 -48.52 54.67 -35.55
CA PRO A 1003 -49.59 54.17 -36.41
C PRO A 1003 -49.96 55.07 -37.61
N ASP A 1004 -49.58 56.36 -37.60
CA ASP A 1004 -49.89 57.28 -38.69
C ASP A 1004 -48.95 57.09 -39.90
N PHE A 1005 -47.72 56.58 -39.72
CA PHE A 1005 -46.73 56.37 -40.80
C PHE A 1005 -47.28 55.49 -41.95
N PHE A 1006 -46.93 55.89 -43.19
CA PHE A 1006 -47.40 55.30 -44.47
C PHE A 1006 -48.92 55.27 -44.71
N THR A 1007 -49.72 55.83 -43.80
CA THR A 1007 -51.16 56.03 -44.01
C THR A 1007 -51.44 57.34 -44.76
N ALA A 1008 -52.71 57.59 -45.09
CA ALA A 1008 -53.15 58.85 -45.69
C ALA A 1008 -52.87 60.11 -44.83
N ARG A 1009 -52.63 59.96 -43.51
CA ARG A 1009 -52.29 61.09 -42.62
C ARG A 1009 -50.83 61.53 -42.76
N TRP A 1010 -49.93 60.56 -42.93
CA TRP A 1010 -48.48 60.76 -42.97
C TRP A 1010 -48.02 61.77 -44.02
N TYR A 1011 -48.65 61.80 -45.20
CA TYR A 1011 -48.36 62.79 -46.24
C TYR A 1011 -48.60 64.25 -45.80
N GLY A 1012 -49.52 64.48 -44.85
CA GLY A 1012 -49.84 65.80 -44.31
C GLY A 1012 -49.15 66.15 -42.98
N SER A 1013 -48.44 65.20 -42.36
CA SER A 1013 -47.88 65.37 -41.02
C SER A 1013 -46.34 65.46 -41.03
N ALA A 1014 -45.82 66.30 -40.13
CA ALA A 1014 -44.39 66.43 -39.83
C ALA A 1014 -43.92 65.37 -38.80
N THR A 1015 -44.46 64.15 -38.88
CA THR A 1015 -44.32 63.09 -37.86
C THR A 1015 -42.87 62.81 -37.47
N MET A 1016 -41.96 62.67 -38.44
CA MET A 1016 -40.54 62.43 -38.15
C MET A 1016 -39.91 63.59 -37.36
N LYS A 1017 -40.30 64.85 -37.64
CA LYS A 1017 -39.81 66.02 -36.90
C LYS A 1017 -40.28 66.04 -35.44
N GLN A 1018 -41.46 65.48 -35.14
CA GLN A 1018 -41.93 65.33 -33.76
C GLN A 1018 -41.06 64.31 -33.01
N ILE A 1019 -40.77 63.17 -33.63
CA ILE A 1019 -39.88 62.15 -33.07
C ILE A 1019 -38.46 62.70 -32.85
N SER A 1020 -37.90 63.42 -33.83
CA SER A 1020 -36.58 64.05 -33.70
C SER A 1020 -36.51 65.10 -32.58
N ALA A 1021 -37.61 65.80 -32.28
CA ALA A 1021 -37.64 66.76 -31.16
C ALA A 1021 -37.64 66.05 -29.80
N THR A 1022 -38.47 65.01 -29.64
CA THR A 1022 -38.49 64.20 -28.41
C THR A 1022 -37.20 63.39 -28.22
N PHE A 1023 -36.51 63.02 -29.31
CA PHE A 1023 -35.14 62.48 -29.24
C PHE A 1023 -34.11 63.53 -28.78
N ASP A 1024 -34.22 64.79 -29.20
CA ASP A 1024 -33.34 65.87 -28.73
C ASP A 1024 -33.54 66.12 -27.22
N GLU A 1025 -34.80 66.10 -26.76
CA GLU A 1025 -35.17 66.16 -25.33
C GLU A 1025 -34.54 65.00 -24.52
N TYR A 1026 -34.80 63.74 -24.91
CA TYR A 1026 -34.23 62.56 -24.22
C TYR A 1026 -32.68 62.51 -24.27
N VAL A 1027 -32.06 62.91 -25.37
CA VAL A 1027 -30.59 62.93 -25.47
C VAL A 1027 -30.00 64.08 -24.65
N ALA A 1028 -30.66 65.24 -24.57
CA ALA A 1028 -30.19 66.36 -23.75
C ALA A 1028 -30.24 66.04 -22.24
N ASP A 1029 -31.35 65.47 -21.77
CA ASP A 1029 -31.56 65.17 -20.35
C ASP A 1029 -30.60 64.06 -19.85
N TYR A 1030 -30.50 62.95 -20.59
CA TYR A 1030 -29.70 61.80 -20.14
C TYR A 1030 -28.19 61.92 -20.41
N ARG A 1031 -27.74 62.81 -21.30
CA ARG A 1031 -26.31 63.02 -21.62
C ARG A 1031 -25.43 63.37 -20.42
N GLN A 1032 -25.98 63.98 -19.37
CA GLN A 1032 -25.23 64.37 -18.18
C GLN A 1032 -25.15 63.27 -17.12
N VAL A 1033 -26.01 62.24 -17.21
CA VAL A 1033 -26.15 61.18 -16.20
C VAL A 1033 -25.81 59.78 -16.74
N LEU A 1034 -25.65 59.62 -18.05
CA LEU A 1034 -25.06 58.44 -18.71
C LEU A 1034 -23.53 58.51 -18.72
N HIS A 1035 -22.88 57.37 -18.53
CA HIS A 1035 -21.43 57.23 -18.73
C HIS A 1035 -21.02 57.69 -20.14
N HIS A 1036 -19.87 58.37 -20.28
CA HIS A 1036 -19.50 59.00 -21.56
C HIS A 1036 -19.41 58.00 -22.74
N SER A 1037 -18.98 56.76 -22.48
CA SER A 1037 -18.94 55.68 -23.49
C SER A 1037 -20.33 55.17 -23.89
N LEU A 1038 -21.36 55.32 -23.04
CA LEU A 1038 -22.73 54.93 -23.34
C LEU A 1038 -23.52 55.99 -24.12
N VAL A 1039 -23.13 57.27 -24.09
CA VAL A 1039 -23.87 58.36 -24.75
C VAL A 1039 -23.97 58.15 -26.26
N ASP A 1040 -22.86 57.77 -26.90
CA ASP A 1040 -22.84 57.53 -28.35
C ASP A 1040 -23.55 56.21 -28.72
N ILE A 1041 -23.37 55.15 -27.92
CA ILE A 1041 -24.07 53.86 -28.07
C ILE A 1041 -25.59 54.04 -27.94
N PHE A 1042 -26.05 54.87 -27.00
CA PHE A 1042 -27.46 55.21 -26.81
C PHE A 1042 -28.05 55.91 -28.04
N VAL A 1043 -27.33 56.85 -28.65
CA VAL A 1043 -27.73 57.52 -29.89
C VAL A 1043 -27.84 56.54 -31.06
N GLU A 1044 -26.89 55.62 -31.22
CA GLU A 1044 -26.96 54.57 -32.25
C GLU A 1044 -28.14 53.62 -32.03
N ILE A 1045 -28.35 53.14 -30.80
CA ILE A 1045 -29.47 52.26 -30.43
C ILE A 1045 -30.84 52.94 -30.68
N LEU A 1046 -30.98 54.23 -30.36
CA LEU A 1046 -32.18 55.01 -30.67
C LEU A 1046 -32.40 55.14 -32.18
N ALA A 1047 -31.35 55.40 -32.96
CA ALA A 1047 -31.42 55.53 -34.41
C ALA A 1047 -31.78 54.21 -35.10
N ASP A 1048 -31.24 53.10 -34.62
CA ASP A 1048 -31.52 51.75 -35.11
C ASP A 1048 -32.94 51.30 -34.78
N GLU A 1049 -33.40 51.51 -33.54
CA GLU A 1049 -34.76 51.14 -33.16
C GLU A 1049 -35.79 52.05 -33.88
N LEU A 1050 -35.49 53.34 -34.09
CA LEU A 1050 -36.30 54.20 -34.96
C LEU A 1050 -36.41 53.63 -36.38
N LEU A 1051 -35.30 53.19 -36.98
CA LEU A 1051 -35.28 52.61 -38.32
C LEU A 1051 -36.07 51.31 -38.39
N VAL A 1052 -35.89 50.39 -37.42
CA VAL A 1052 -36.63 49.12 -37.34
C VAL A 1052 -38.13 49.37 -37.21
N ARG A 1053 -38.54 50.32 -36.37
CA ARG A 1053 -39.96 50.70 -36.21
C ARG A 1053 -40.52 51.38 -37.45
N TYR A 1054 -39.77 52.30 -38.07
CA TYR A 1054 -40.16 52.99 -39.32
C TYR A 1054 -40.37 51.99 -40.46
N LEU A 1055 -39.45 51.04 -40.68
CA LEU A 1055 -39.62 49.98 -41.68
C LEU A 1055 -40.77 49.01 -41.32
N SER A 1056 -41.03 48.78 -40.03
CA SER A 1056 -42.16 47.94 -39.57
C SER A 1056 -43.54 48.60 -39.77
N CYS A 1057 -43.60 49.94 -39.85
CA CYS A 1057 -44.85 50.69 -40.08
C CYS A 1057 -45.55 50.34 -41.40
N VAL A 1058 -44.91 49.63 -42.32
CA VAL A 1058 -45.55 49.13 -43.55
C VAL A 1058 -46.70 48.14 -43.25
N ARG A 1059 -46.76 47.59 -42.04
CA ARG A 1059 -47.89 46.79 -41.53
C ARG A 1059 -49.00 47.62 -40.85
N ASN A 1060 -48.89 48.95 -40.79
CA ASN A 1060 -49.91 49.81 -40.19
C ASN A 1060 -51.28 49.63 -40.86
N ARG A 1061 -52.36 49.70 -40.05
CA ARG A 1061 -53.74 49.49 -40.52
C ARG A 1061 -54.21 50.63 -41.41
N GLY A 1062 -53.94 50.50 -42.71
CA GLY A 1062 -54.22 51.53 -43.72
C GLY A 1062 -52.97 52.08 -44.40
N ALA A 1063 -51.79 51.51 -44.16
CA ALA A 1063 -50.60 51.77 -44.96
C ALA A 1063 -50.86 51.44 -46.43
N LYS A 1064 -50.74 52.43 -47.32
CA LYS A 1064 -50.81 52.24 -48.78
C LYS A 1064 -49.97 53.25 -49.53
N PHE A 1065 -49.07 52.74 -50.37
CA PHE A 1065 -48.32 53.50 -51.35
C PHE A 1065 -49.06 53.49 -52.67
N ARG A 1066 -49.39 54.68 -53.20
CA ARG A 1066 -49.98 54.84 -54.53
C ARG A 1066 -49.01 55.55 -55.46
N ARG A 1067 -48.94 55.16 -56.73
CA ARG A 1067 -48.12 55.89 -57.72
C ARG A 1067 -48.62 57.31 -58.03
N THR A 1068 -49.81 57.68 -57.56
CA THR A 1068 -50.32 59.06 -57.61
C THR A 1068 -49.80 59.96 -56.50
N ASP A 1069 -49.25 59.38 -55.43
CA ASP A 1069 -48.96 60.06 -54.18
C ASP A 1069 -47.43 60.22 -54.05
N ALA A 1070 -46.94 61.36 -53.53
CA ALA A 1070 -45.51 61.68 -53.50
C ALA A 1070 -44.73 60.94 -52.37
N PHE A 1071 -44.90 59.62 -52.26
CA PHE A 1071 -44.30 58.82 -51.18
C PHE A 1071 -42.76 58.82 -51.24
N ARG A 1072 -42.17 58.85 -52.44
CA ARG A 1072 -40.72 58.93 -52.65
C ARG A 1072 -40.12 60.20 -52.01
N ASP A 1073 -40.69 61.36 -52.33
CA ASP A 1073 -40.23 62.65 -51.79
C ASP A 1073 -40.49 62.74 -50.28
N LYS A 1074 -41.57 62.12 -49.79
CA LYS A 1074 -41.92 62.09 -48.36
C LYS A 1074 -41.02 61.18 -47.53
N ILE A 1075 -40.66 59.99 -48.02
CA ILE A 1075 -39.64 59.12 -47.38
C ILE A 1075 -38.29 59.86 -47.34
N PHE A 1076 -37.88 60.46 -48.46
CA PHE A 1076 -36.65 61.24 -48.50
C PHE A 1076 -36.67 62.43 -47.52
N ALA A 1077 -37.78 63.15 -47.41
CA ALA A 1077 -37.92 64.27 -46.47
C ALA A 1077 -37.90 63.81 -45.00
N ASP A 1078 -38.49 62.66 -44.65
CA ASP A 1078 -38.41 62.09 -43.31
C ASP A 1078 -36.98 61.64 -42.98
N VAL A 1079 -36.32 60.88 -43.87
CA VAL A 1079 -34.92 60.43 -43.69
C VAL A 1079 -33.96 61.63 -43.59
N ALA A 1080 -34.13 62.65 -44.43
CA ALA A 1080 -33.35 63.88 -44.35
C ALA A 1080 -33.60 64.65 -43.04
N THR A 1081 -34.82 64.60 -42.48
CA THR A 1081 -35.12 65.18 -41.16
C THR A 1081 -34.35 64.44 -40.06
N ALA A 1082 -34.42 63.10 -40.03
CA ALA A 1082 -33.68 62.29 -39.07
C ALA A 1082 -32.16 62.49 -39.19
N PHE A 1083 -31.61 62.48 -40.40
CA PHE A 1083 -30.19 62.77 -40.64
C PHE A 1083 -29.79 64.21 -40.27
N SER A 1084 -30.69 65.19 -40.33
CA SER A 1084 -30.39 66.55 -39.87
C SER A 1084 -30.24 66.64 -38.35
N PHE A 1085 -30.99 65.84 -37.60
CA PHE A 1085 -30.85 65.69 -36.15
C PHE A 1085 -29.56 64.93 -35.78
N PHE A 1086 -29.33 63.74 -36.36
CA PHE A 1086 -28.10 62.99 -36.08
C PHE A 1086 -26.83 63.74 -36.52
N ALA A 1087 -26.92 64.71 -37.43
CA ALA A 1087 -25.81 65.57 -37.84
C ALA A 1087 -25.61 66.84 -36.99
N SER A 1088 -26.51 67.14 -36.04
CA SER A 1088 -26.30 68.19 -35.03
C SER A 1088 -25.69 67.66 -33.72
N LEU A 1089 -25.54 66.33 -33.59
CA LEU A 1089 -24.93 65.71 -32.41
C LEU A 1089 -23.39 65.82 -32.43
N PRO A 1090 -22.69 65.83 -31.27
CA PRO A 1090 -21.29 66.24 -31.23
C PRO A 1090 -20.28 65.25 -31.84
N ASN A 1091 -20.61 63.96 -31.96
CA ASN A 1091 -19.72 62.96 -32.57
C ASN A 1091 -20.06 62.74 -34.06
N PRO A 1092 -19.18 63.11 -35.01
CA PRO A 1092 -19.44 62.96 -36.44
C PRO A 1092 -19.35 61.50 -36.92
N ASP A 1093 -18.64 60.62 -36.21
CA ASP A 1093 -18.42 59.24 -36.64
C ASP A 1093 -19.65 58.37 -36.37
N VAL A 1094 -20.33 58.59 -35.23
CA VAL A 1094 -21.68 58.08 -34.94
C VAL A 1094 -22.67 58.49 -36.05
N CYS A 1095 -22.60 59.74 -36.49
CA CYS A 1095 -23.44 60.23 -37.59
C CYS A 1095 -23.13 59.53 -38.93
N HIS A 1096 -21.89 59.10 -39.16
CA HIS A 1096 -21.52 58.28 -40.33
C HIS A 1096 -22.00 56.83 -40.19
N SER A 1097 -21.82 56.22 -39.01
CA SER A 1097 -22.29 54.87 -38.67
C SER A 1097 -23.79 54.71 -38.91
N ILE A 1098 -24.61 55.58 -38.29
CA ILE A 1098 -26.07 55.62 -38.46
C ILE A 1098 -26.45 55.76 -39.94
N LYS A 1099 -25.75 56.61 -40.71
CA LYS A 1099 -25.99 56.78 -42.15
C LYS A 1099 -25.70 55.51 -42.95
N GLN A 1100 -24.75 54.67 -42.55
CA GLN A 1100 -24.52 53.37 -43.21
C GLN A 1100 -25.68 52.41 -42.94
N THR A 1101 -26.13 52.28 -41.69
CA THR A 1101 -27.27 51.40 -41.34
C THR A 1101 -28.57 51.84 -42.04
N TRP A 1102 -28.82 53.15 -42.08
CA TRP A 1102 -30.00 53.73 -42.73
C TRP A 1102 -30.01 53.67 -44.26
N ARG A 1103 -28.91 53.27 -44.93
CA ARG A 1103 -28.89 53.02 -46.39
C ARG A 1103 -29.91 51.99 -46.84
N VAL A 1104 -30.37 51.11 -45.94
CA VAL A 1104 -31.43 50.13 -46.22
C VAL A 1104 -32.75 50.77 -46.68
N THR A 1105 -32.94 52.08 -46.43
CA THR A 1105 -34.06 52.86 -46.97
C THR A 1105 -34.01 53.02 -48.50
N GLU A 1106 -32.83 52.92 -49.13
CA GLU A 1106 -32.66 52.99 -50.59
C GLU A 1106 -33.23 51.76 -51.33
N PRO A 1107 -32.85 50.50 -51.01
CA PRO A 1107 -33.46 49.32 -51.63
C PRO A 1107 -34.92 49.10 -51.18
N PHE A 1108 -35.31 49.56 -49.98
CA PHE A 1108 -36.73 49.62 -49.59
C PHE A 1108 -37.53 50.54 -50.52
N LEU A 1109 -37.02 51.74 -50.82
CA LEU A 1109 -37.64 52.64 -51.79
C LEU A 1109 -37.65 52.03 -53.20
N ALA A 1110 -36.57 51.36 -53.62
CA ALA A 1110 -36.51 50.68 -54.92
C ALA A 1110 -37.58 49.58 -55.05
N LEU A 1111 -37.83 48.81 -53.99
CA LEU A 1111 -38.89 47.78 -53.94
C LEU A 1111 -40.32 48.38 -54.03
N LEU A 1112 -40.49 49.65 -53.65
CA LEU A 1112 -41.75 50.40 -53.82
C LEU A 1112 -41.88 51.06 -55.20
N ASP A 1113 -40.79 51.62 -55.74
CA ASP A 1113 -40.78 52.35 -57.03
C ASP A 1113 -40.75 51.38 -58.24
N ALA A 1114 -40.24 50.16 -58.07
CA ALA A 1114 -40.09 49.17 -59.15
C ALA A 1114 -41.40 48.80 -59.86
N ASP A 1115 -41.32 48.65 -61.19
CA ASP A 1115 -42.40 48.14 -62.02
C ASP A 1115 -42.61 46.64 -61.87
N ARG A 1116 -43.80 46.16 -62.28
CA ARG A 1116 -44.26 44.77 -62.11
C ARG A 1116 -43.26 43.73 -62.61
N ASP A 1117 -42.55 44.03 -63.69
CA ASP A 1117 -41.66 43.10 -64.38
C ASP A 1117 -40.22 43.13 -63.82
N SER A 1118 -39.78 44.26 -63.24
CA SER A 1118 -38.46 44.40 -62.60
C SER A 1118 -38.46 44.13 -61.09
N LEU A 1119 -39.65 44.09 -60.46
CA LEU A 1119 -39.85 43.78 -59.05
C LEU A 1119 -39.11 42.52 -58.53
N PRO A 1120 -39.03 41.39 -59.29
CA PRO A 1120 -38.32 40.20 -58.80
C PRO A 1120 -36.80 40.43 -58.69
N ASP A 1121 -36.22 41.22 -59.59
CA ASP A 1121 -34.79 41.54 -59.58
C ASP A 1121 -34.46 42.61 -58.54
N ALA A 1122 -35.32 43.62 -58.36
CA ALA A 1122 -35.19 44.58 -57.25
C ALA A 1122 -35.22 43.89 -55.87
N PHE A 1123 -36.03 42.83 -55.72
CA PHE A 1123 -35.97 41.97 -54.53
C PHE A 1123 -34.67 41.15 -54.45
N ALA A 1124 -34.13 40.66 -55.56
CA ALA A 1124 -32.87 39.92 -55.57
C ALA A 1124 -31.67 40.80 -55.20
N ASP A 1125 -31.62 42.04 -55.68
CA ASP A 1125 -30.60 43.02 -55.31
C ASP A 1125 -30.68 43.38 -53.82
N PHE A 1126 -31.89 43.58 -53.28
CA PHE A 1126 -32.09 43.78 -51.84
C PHE A 1126 -31.67 42.53 -51.03
N LYS A 1127 -32.08 41.33 -51.45
CA LYS A 1127 -31.79 40.07 -50.73
C LYS A 1127 -30.32 39.63 -50.80
N THR A 1128 -29.57 40.08 -51.81
CA THR A 1128 -28.11 39.85 -51.89
C THR A 1128 -27.32 40.88 -51.09
N ALA A 1129 -27.77 42.14 -51.01
CA ALA A 1129 -27.19 43.16 -50.13
C ALA A 1129 -27.48 42.92 -48.64
N TYR A 1130 -28.67 42.41 -48.32
CA TYR A 1130 -29.14 42.13 -46.95
C TYR A 1130 -29.61 40.66 -46.86
N TRP A 1131 -28.65 39.75 -46.63
CA TRP A 1131 -28.86 38.29 -46.70
C TRP A 1131 -29.90 37.75 -45.71
N ASP A 1132 -30.14 38.47 -44.61
CA ASP A 1132 -31.07 38.16 -43.52
C ASP A 1132 -32.49 38.71 -43.76
N LEU A 1133 -32.69 39.57 -44.77
CA LEU A 1133 -33.98 40.18 -45.16
C LEU A 1133 -35.16 39.19 -45.10
N ASN A 1134 -36.13 39.46 -44.21
CA ASN A 1134 -37.22 38.54 -43.96
C ASN A 1134 -38.34 38.64 -45.02
N ILE A 1135 -38.75 37.49 -45.57
CA ILE A 1135 -39.78 37.38 -46.60
C ILE A 1135 -41.18 37.76 -46.09
N SER A 1136 -41.47 37.60 -44.78
CA SER A 1136 -42.72 38.09 -44.16
C SER A 1136 -42.83 39.61 -44.13
N TRP A 1137 -41.70 40.31 -44.10
CA TRP A 1137 -41.67 41.77 -44.20
C TRP A 1137 -41.81 42.21 -45.66
N VAL A 1138 -41.07 41.60 -46.60
CA VAL A 1138 -41.22 41.85 -48.04
C VAL A 1138 -42.65 41.60 -48.51
N GLU A 1139 -43.32 40.53 -48.06
CA GLU A 1139 -44.73 40.26 -48.38
C GLU A 1139 -45.66 41.39 -47.89
N ALA A 1140 -45.36 42.01 -46.74
CA ALA A 1140 -46.10 43.17 -46.25
C ALA A 1140 -45.83 44.43 -47.10
N VAL A 1141 -44.59 44.65 -47.53
CA VAL A 1141 -44.22 45.74 -48.46
C VAL A 1141 -44.97 45.62 -49.78
N LEU A 1142 -45.03 44.42 -50.37
CA LEU A 1142 -45.80 44.19 -51.59
C LEU A 1142 -47.30 44.44 -51.38
N ARG A 1143 -47.89 43.96 -50.28
CA ARG A 1143 -49.31 44.19 -49.94
C ARG A 1143 -49.68 45.67 -49.72
N ALA A 1144 -48.71 46.52 -49.37
CA ALA A 1144 -48.91 47.95 -49.19
C ALA A 1144 -48.94 48.74 -50.52
N ARG A 1145 -48.54 48.15 -51.66
CA ARG A 1145 -48.62 48.78 -52.97
C ARG A 1145 -50.06 48.87 -53.49
N ASP A 1146 -50.33 49.84 -54.35
CA ASP A 1146 -51.63 50.02 -55.01
C ASP A 1146 -51.92 48.98 -56.10
N ASP A 1147 -50.88 48.50 -56.77
CA ASP A 1147 -50.91 47.52 -57.87
C ASP A 1147 -50.91 46.04 -57.44
N PHE A 1148 -50.91 45.76 -56.13
CA PHE A 1148 -50.66 44.42 -55.59
C PHE A 1148 -51.59 43.31 -56.15
N ASP A 1149 -50.95 42.28 -56.70
CA ASP A 1149 -51.57 41.05 -57.19
C ASP A 1149 -50.79 39.84 -56.65
N ARG A 1150 -51.48 38.74 -56.35
CA ARG A 1150 -50.88 37.48 -55.88
C ARG A 1150 -49.83 36.93 -56.85
N ALA A 1151 -49.97 37.21 -58.15
CA ALA A 1151 -48.97 36.83 -59.14
C ALA A 1151 -47.61 37.53 -58.94
N MET A 1152 -47.58 38.77 -58.41
CA MET A 1152 -46.33 39.49 -58.11
C MET A 1152 -45.58 38.85 -56.93
N LEU A 1153 -46.31 38.47 -55.89
CA LEU A 1153 -45.72 37.74 -54.77
C LEU A 1153 -45.15 36.40 -55.23
N ASN A 1154 -45.87 35.68 -56.10
CA ASN A 1154 -45.40 34.40 -56.63
C ASN A 1154 -44.14 34.55 -57.51
N SER A 1155 -43.99 35.62 -58.31
CA SER A 1155 -42.76 35.84 -59.09
C SER A 1155 -41.58 36.24 -58.20
N VAL A 1156 -41.80 37.06 -57.17
CA VAL A 1156 -40.78 37.40 -56.16
C VAL A 1156 -40.33 36.16 -55.37
N LEU A 1157 -41.25 35.32 -54.92
CA LEU A 1157 -40.93 34.05 -54.24
C LEU A 1157 -40.19 33.06 -55.17
N ALA A 1158 -40.63 32.93 -56.44
CA ALA A 1158 -39.98 32.07 -57.42
C ALA A 1158 -38.57 32.55 -57.78
N ARG A 1159 -38.32 33.88 -57.80
CA ARG A 1159 -37.00 34.46 -57.97
C ARG A 1159 -36.14 34.24 -56.73
N GLY A 1160 -36.67 34.43 -55.52
CA GLY A 1160 -35.99 34.16 -54.26
C GLY A 1160 -35.52 32.72 -54.10
N ALA A 1161 -36.29 31.75 -54.59
CA ALA A 1161 -35.92 30.34 -54.61
C ALA A 1161 -34.77 30.00 -55.60
N GLN A 1162 -34.29 30.97 -56.40
CA GLN A 1162 -33.16 30.82 -57.32
C GLN A 1162 -31.89 31.53 -56.83
N ILE A 1163 -31.92 32.20 -55.67
CA ILE A 1163 -30.78 32.97 -55.16
C ILE A 1163 -29.98 32.09 -54.18
N GLU A 1164 -28.76 31.72 -54.57
CA GLU A 1164 -27.77 31.19 -53.64
C GLU A 1164 -27.18 32.35 -52.82
N LEU A 1165 -27.21 32.24 -51.49
CA LEU A 1165 -26.80 33.30 -50.57
C LEU A 1165 -25.66 32.82 -49.67
N VAL A 1166 -24.58 33.61 -49.62
CA VAL A 1166 -23.55 33.49 -48.58
C VAL A 1166 -24.07 34.21 -47.33
N ARG A 1167 -23.99 33.58 -46.16
CA ARG A 1167 -24.32 34.23 -44.88
C ARG A 1167 -23.20 35.20 -44.50
N GLY A 1168 -23.56 36.46 -44.25
CA GLY A 1168 -22.66 37.48 -43.72
C GLY A 1168 -22.84 37.67 -42.21
N PRO A 1169 -22.29 38.76 -41.63
CA PRO A 1169 -22.72 39.24 -40.31
C PRO A 1169 -24.21 39.64 -40.35
N GLU A 1170 -24.89 39.63 -39.20
CA GLU A 1170 -26.28 40.10 -39.12
C GLU A 1170 -26.39 41.59 -39.48
N THR A 1171 -27.53 41.97 -40.05
CA THR A 1171 -27.82 43.36 -40.44
C THR A 1171 -29.05 43.89 -39.70
N ILE A 1172 -29.36 45.17 -39.88
CA ILE A 1172 -30.60 45.76 -39.36
C ILE A 1172 -31.86 45.01 -39.83
N MET A 1173 -31.85 44.34 -40.99
CA MET A 1173 -33.02 43.60 -41.49
C MET A 1173 -33.30 42.30 -40.73
N GLY A 1174 -32.33 41.72 -39.99
CA GLY A 1174 -32.58 40.64 -39.04
C GLY A 1174 -33.47 41.07 -37.85
N ARG A 1175 -33.44 42.36 -37.48
CA ARG A 1175 -34.36 42.95 -36.48
C ARG A 1175 -35.75 43.24 -37.05
N VAL A 1176 -35.89 43.41 -38.37
CA VAL A 1176 -37.17 43.73 -39.05
C VAL A 1176 -37.93 42.45 -39.44
N LYS A 1177 -38.83 42.00 -38.55
CA LYS A 1177 -39.57 40.73 -38.66
C LYS A 1177 -40.94 40.87 -39.31
#